data_AF-A0A1W9MN44-F1
#
_entry.id   AF-A0A1W9MN44-F1
#
_cell.length_a   1.000
_cell.length_b   1.000
_cell.length_c   1.000
_cell.angle_alpha   90.00
_cell.angle_beta   90.00
_cell.angle_gamma   90.00
#
_symmetry.space_group_name_H-M   'P 1'
#
loop_
_entity.id
_entity.type
_entity.pdbx_description
1 polymer ?
#
loop_
_entity_poly.entity_id
_entity_poly.type
_entity_poly.pdbx_seq_one_letter_code
_entity_poly.pdbx_strand_id
1 'polypeptide(L)'
;MRRTKACLCALCFVFGILGNAAAFFINFEDGQNSAAINNIEGVSFKNFSGYNAMYGDSRAGRYNTYSDDQGISYNDANFHHNGNLWLWAGVQADARGVIVDFTNNNGTWFKTGYSSYGAFVMEARLTNGGTVTASGPTNANSAMGYLTINASPGTCIDYVVLRGVIGNTWLVDDMSGDTTGVGSSEPPSPPPPPPPPAPGSDDDGDGMPYAWETANGLNPSVNDAAGDLDGDGLSNLTEYQRGTNPRNGDSDADGMPDGWEVTYGLNPIANDSAGDPDGDGLSNLSEYQRGTNPISSDSDGDGMPDGWEISKGLNPAANDSTGDADGDGVANLTEYQRGTSPVNGDSDADGMPDGWEMAYGLNPLGDDASADLDGDEVTNLDEYRNGTNPTLIPGEFRVGDSGIVSIDWLYDGGMYEGEFGIFRFSGMKAFVSNPTEFIKEAVRRVQCNNSNGHIVFSDSEEGARFSGSLGEKEPADWNLGEYKGVKEFAMTPGDTFATILVPNSTFEALSRNPAGKDPVVRPIFSIVLLNSDYGMHIGQMADVSGLGKAFAYEDMDLPKSDADYNDLILQFSGVSVDAPNIDSLIGKYASEGKRSRKPRDDDGPSVLASADWYDWRTESDLGKEIIAHVKISAIPDDTLWMSLGFDGPADLAVYDPSGQSCDKDGAYIPGAAFKVAESGQQIVSLPTLTAGTYRVVMLGKENGNGILTVRGHQGECDILSQETKEVNLIAHQVLRSLVSVSLENGLNIVITEPKTPAGPDGVPLCYDFDGDGKVDDSDIEKVSSRWNASEGDQDYDVFYDLDGDGYIGILDIMPVVSQCSVP
;
A
#
# COMPACT_ATOMS: atom_id res chain seq x y z
N MET A 1 -43.31 -12.99 46.66
CA MET A 1 -42.51 -11.75 46.43
C MET A 1 -41.23 -12.21 45.74
N ARG A 2 -40.95 -11.84 44.48
CA ARG A 2 -40.47 -10.55 43.93
C ARG A 2 -38.94 -10.42 44.08
N ARG A 3 -38.25 -10.11 42.95
CA ARG A 3 -36.81 -9.75 42.80
C ARG A 3 -35.76 -10.89 42.81
N THR A 4 -34.60 -10.86 42.11
CA THR A 4 -34.12 -10.37 40.77
C THR A 4 -32.59 -10.24 40.78
N LYS A 5 -31.90 -10.63 39.68
CA LYS A 5 -30.67 -10.08 39.04
C LYS A 5 -30.18 -11.11 37.99
N ALA A 6 -29.91 -10.80 36.70
CA ALA A 6 -28.89 -9.92 36.08
C ALA A 6 -27.46 -10.47 36.27
N CYS A 7 -26.57 -10.55 35.26
CA CYS A 7 -26.57 -10.09 33.85
C CYS A 7 -25.59 -11.01 33.02
N LEU A 8 -25.12 -10.85 31.76
CA LEU A 8 -25.18 -9.84 30.66
C LEU A 8 -24.78 -10.54 29.32
N CYS A 9 -25.23 -10.10 28.13
CA CYS A 9 -24.45 -10.11 26.85
C CYS A 9 -25.18 -9.37 25.71
N ALA A 10 -24.47 -9.02 24.62
CA ALA A 10 -24.98 -8.20 23.51
C ALA A 10 -24.43 -8.65 22.14
N LEU A 11 -25.10 -8.22 21.06
CA LEU A 11 -24.45 -7.93 19.78
C LEU A 11 -25.27 -6.86 19.04
N CYS A 12 -24.60 -5.82 18.54
CA CYS A 12 -25.16 -4.94 17.52
C CYS A 12 -24.62 -5.40 16.16
N PHE A 13 -25.46 -5.44 15.14
CA PHE A 13 -25.01 -5.31 13.76
C PHE A 13 -25.55 -3.99 13.21
N VAL A 14 -24.64 -3.12 12.78
CA VAL A 14 -24.96 -1.93 11.99
C VAL A 14 -24.52 -2.21 10.55
N PHE A 15 -25.43 -2.83 9.79
CA PHE A 15 -25.60 -2.55 8.38
C PHE A 15 -27.03 -1.98 8.24
N GLY A 16 -27.28 -0.92 7.48
CA GLY A 16 -26.36 -0.23 6.57
C GLY A 16 -27.08 0.23 5.29
N ILE A 17 -28.35 0.63 5.38
CA ILE A 17 -29.22 1.02 4.27
C ILE A 17 -30.06 2.20 4.82
N LEU A 18 -29.86 3.45 4.40
CA LEU A 18 -30.18 4.07 3.10
C LEU A 18 -31.68 4.08 2.76
N GLY A 19 -32.14 5.18 2.17
CA GLY A 19 -33.47 5.28 1.53
C GLY A 19 -34.65 5.68 2.43
N ASN A 20 -35.37 6.74 2.02
CA ASN A 20 -36.69 7.08 2.57
C ASN A 20 -37.76 6.17 1.93
N ALA A 21 -38.07 5.03 2.56
CA ALA A 21 -39.04 4.08 2.04
C ALA A 21 -40.49 4.63 2.03
N ALA A 22 -41.21 4.48 0.91
CA ALA A 22 -42.63 4.78 0.80
C ALA A 22 -43.44 3.49 0.63
N ALA A 23 -44.18 3.09 1.67
CA ALA A 23 -45.16 2.03 1.57
C ALA A 23 -46.52 2.59 1.09
N PHE A 24 -47.26 1.80 0.31
CA PHE A 24 -48.66 2.05 -0.01
C PHE A 24 -49.52 0.80 0.24
N PHE A 25 -50.83 1.00 0.33
CA PHE A 25 -51.80 -0.06 0.61
C PHE A 25 -52.96 0.07 -0.38
N ILE A 26 -53.57 -1.05 -0.77
CA ILE A 26 -54.85 -1.08 -1.49
C ILE A 26 -55.82 -1.85 -0.61
N ASN A 27 -57.02 -1.32 -0.39
CA ASN A 27 -58.09 -2.02 0.33
C ASN A 27 -59.31 -2.17 -0.59
N PHE A 28 -59.80 -3.41 -0.69
CA PHE A 28 -60.88 -3.81 -1.57
C PHE A 28 -62.21 -3.82 -0.79
N GLU A 29 -62.96 -2.73 -0.88
CA GLU A 29 -64.28 -2.54 -0.25
C GLU A 29 -65.27 -2.01 -1.29
N ASP A 30 -66.25 -2.83 -1.70
CA ASP A 30 -67.29 -2.48 -2.68
C ASP A 30 -68.44 -1.64 -2.08
N GLY A 31 -68.40 -1.38 -0.78
CA GLY A 31 -69.44 -0.69 -0.02
C GLY A 31 -70.58 -1.59 0.49
N GLN A 32 -70.48 -2.92 0.36
CA GLN A 32 -71.43 -3.90 0.91
C GLN A 32 -70.74 -4.86 1.90
N ASN A 33 -70.73 -4.45 3.17
CA ASN A 33 -70.24 -5.27 4.28
C ASN A 33 -70.92 -6.67 4.28
N SER A 34 -70.12 -7.74 4.12
CA SER A 34 -70.54 -9.16 4.02
C SER A 34 -70.94 -9.72 2.65
N ALA A 35 -70.60 -9.06 1.53
CA ALA A 35 -70.61 -9.72 0.22
C ALA A 35 -69.45 -10.75 0.11
N ALA A 36 -69.63 -11.81 -0.70
CA ALA A 36 -68.62 -12.84 -0.93
C ALA A 36 -67.99 -12.68 -2.33
N ILE A 37 -66.72 -12.32 -2.39
CA ILE A 37 -65.94 -12.25 -3.63
C ILE A 37 -65.52 -13.67 -4.02
N ASN A 38 -65.94 -14.14 -5.19
CA ASN A 38 -65.48 -15.37 -5.83
C ASN A 38 -65.00 -15.03 -7.24
N ASN A 39 -63.91 -15.65 -7.68
CA ASN A 39 -63.24 -15.43 -8.98
C ASN A 39 -62.90 -13.95 -9.26
N ILE A 40 -61.71 -13.52 -8.82
CA ILE A 40 -61.04 -12.37 -9.43
C ILE A 40 -60.27 -12.90 -10.64
N GLU A 41 -60.85 -12.76 -11.82
CA GLU A 41 -60.23 -13.09 -13.11
C GLU A 41 -59.51 -11.84 -13.64
N GLY A 42 -58.22 -11.94 -14.01
CA GLY A 42 -57.46 -10.82 -14.62
C GLY A 42 -56.17 -10.38 -13.91
N VAL A 43 -56.01 -10.63 -12.61
CA VAL A 43 -54.78 -10.23 -11.89
C VAL A 43 -53.60 -11.10 -12.32
N SER A 44 -52.56 -10.49 -12.88
CA SER A 44 -51.28 -11.14 -13.17
C SER A 44 -50.11 -10.22 -12.83
N PHE A 45 -49.02 -10.80 -12.33
CA PHE A 45 -47.77 -10.09 -12.03
C PHE A 45 -46.73 -10.50 -13.07
N LYS A 46 -46.01 -9.53 -13.64
CA LYS A 46 -44.87 -9.78 -14.55
C LYS A 46 -43.64 -9.02 -14.07
N ASN A 47 -42.49 -9.70 -14.13
CA ASN A 47 -41.14 -9.24 -13.77
C ASN A 47 -41.02 -8.56 -12.39
N PHE A 48 -40.43 -9.29 -11.43
CA PHE A 48 -40.03 -8.75 -10.14
C PHE A 48 -38.62 -9.25 -9.81
N SER A 49 -37.61 -8.40 -10.00
CA SER A 49 -36.20 -8.68 -9.69
C SER A 49 -35.81 -8.00 -8.38
N GLY A 50 -35.60 -8.81 -7.34
CA GLY A 50 -35.41 -8.37 -5.96
C GLY A 50 -36.14 -9.29 -4.99
N TYR A 51 -35.72 -9.30 -3.71
CA TYR A 51 -36.15 -10.30 -2.73
C TYR A 51 -37.68 -10.49 -2.65
N ASN A 52 -38.12 -11.70 -3.06
CA ASN A 52 -39.42 -12.36 -2.85
C ASN A 52 -40.59 -11.47 -2.42
N ALA A 53 -41.52 -11.21 -3.35
CA ALA A 53 -42.83 -10.65 -3.03
C ALA A 53 -43.56 -11.49 -1.95
N MET A 54 -44.08 -10.82 -0.90
CA MET A 54 -44.68 -11.49 0.26
C MET A 54 -46.20 -11.27 0.32
N TYR A 55 -46.96 -12.37 0.37
CA TYR A 55 -48.40 -12.39 0.62
C TYR A 55 -48.70 -13.06 1.97
N GLY A 56 -49.76 -12.65 2.69
CA GLY A 56 -50.09 -13.27 3.98
C GLY A 56 -51.42 -12.88 4.63
N ASP A 57 -51.95 -13.77 5.48
CA ASP A 57 -53.12 -13.56 6.34
C ASP A 57 -52.69 -13.00 7.71
N SER A 58 -53.27 -11.85 8.08
CA SER A 58 -52.97 -11.13 9.32
C SER A 58 -53.47 -11.78 10.61
N ARG A 59 -54.09 -12.98 10.56
CA ARG A 59 -54.55 -13.73 11.75
C ARG A 59 -53.68 -14.93 12.14
N ALA A 60 -52.77 -15.40 11.26
CA ALA A 60 -52.04 -16.66 11.47
C ALA A 60 -50.55 -16.50 11.85
N GLY A 61 -49.94 -15.34 11.58
CA GLY A 61 -48.57 -15.04 12.01
C GLY A 61 -47.48 -15.93 11.38
N ARG A 62 -47.68 -16.39 10.14
CA ARG A 62 -46.69 -17.13 9.35
C ARG A 62 -46.65 -16.58 7.92
N TYR A 63 -45.44 -16.43 7.40
CA TYR A 63 -45.18 -16.17 5.99
C TYR A 63 -45.03 -17.49 5.23
N ASN A 64 -45.29 -17.49 3.92
CA ASN A 64 -45.00 -18.61 3.02
C ASN A 64 -44.02 -18.14 1.94
N THR A 65 -43.06 -18.98 1.54
CA THR A 65 -41.84 -18.51 0.85
C THR A 65 -41.40 -19.44 -0.29
N TYR A 66 -42.31 -19.73 -1.22
CA TYR A 66 -41.99 -20.33 -2.52
C TYR A 66 -42.93 -19.82 -3.61
N SER A 67 -42.38 -19.67 -4.81
CA SER A 67 -43.10 -19.43 -6.07
C SER A 67 -42.56 -20.43 -7.10
N ASP A 68 -43.42 -21.25 -7.70
CA ASP A 68 -43.06 -22.20 -8.73
C ASP A 68 -43.71 -21.88 -10.09
N ASP A 69 -42.86 -21.76 -11.11
CA ASP A 69 -43.25 -21.49 -12.49
C ASP A 69 -43.75 -22.79 -13.17
N GLN A 70 -44.90 -23.29 -12.71
CA GLN A 70 -45.55 -24.51 -13.22
C GLN A 70 -47.06 -24.28 -13.35
N GLY A 71 -47.57 -24.24 -14.59
CA GLY A 71 -48.96 -23.91 -14.89
C GLY A 71 -50.00 -24.93 -14.40
N ILE A 72 -50.41 -24.82 -13.14
CA ILE A 72 -51.43 -25.66 -12.50
C ILE A 72 -52.70 -24.84 -12.21
N SER A 73 -53.85 -25.29 -12.73
CA SER A 73 -55.15 -24.71 -12.42
C SER A 73 -55.64 -25.13 -11.04
N TYR A 74 -55.77 -24.19 -10.10
CA TYR A 74 -56.35 -24.45 -8.78
C TYR A 74 -57.88 -24.55 -8.81
N ASN A 75 -58.39 -25.77 -8.76
CA ASN A 75 -59.75 -26.09 -8.31
C ASN A 75 -59.68 -26.90 -7.00
N ASP A 76 -60.77 -26.87 -6.22
CA ASP A 76 -61.00 -27.64 -4.98
C ASP A 76 -60.05 -27.38 -3.77
N ALA A 77 -60.19 -26.21 -3.12
CA ALA A 77 -60.23 -26.11 -1.65
C ALA A 77 -60.85 -24.78 -1.17
N ASN A 78 -61.84 -24.84 -0.26
CA ASN A 78 -62.49 -23.63 0.27
C ASN A 78 -61.61 -22.92 1.32
N PHE A 79 -61.20 -21.67 1.05
CA PHE A 79 -60.60 -20.76 2.03
C PHE A 79 -61.52 -19.56 2.34
N HIS A 80 -61.70 -19.24 3.62
CA HIS A 80 -62.59 -18.17 4.09
C HIS A 80 -61.82 -16.86 4.37
N HIS A 81 -61.54 -16.08 3.34
CA HIS A 81 -60.85 -14.79 3.47
C HIS A 81 -61.74 -13.74 4.16
N ASN A 82 -61.23 -13.13 5.23
CA ASN A 82 -61.86 -11.99 5.90
C ASN A 82 -61.23 -10.67 5.42
N GLY A 83 -61.46 -10.33 4.15
CA GLY A 83 -61.36 -8.99 3.57
C GLY A 83 -60.13 -8.15 3.97
N ASN A 84 -58.95 -8.50 3.47
CA ASN A 84 -57.78 -7.61 3.31
C ASN A 84 -56.76 -8.32 2.40
N LEU A 85 -56.15 -7.61 1.44
CA LEU A 85 -55.04 -8.08 0.61
C LEU A 85 -53.94 -7.01 0.65
N TRP A 86 -52.71 -7.38 0.97
CA TRP A 86 -51.58 -6.44 1.11
C TRP A 86 -50.49 -6.77 0.09
N LEU A 87 -49.78 -5.73 -0.36
CA LEU A 87 -48.57 -5.82 -1.17
C LEU A 87 -47.44 -5.10 -0.44
N TRP A 88 -46.21 -5.56 -0.59
CA TRP A 88 -45.01 -4.90 -0.06
C TRP A 88 -43.94 -4.84 -1.13
N ALA A 89 -43.38 -3.65 -1.34
CA ALA A 89 -42.25 -3.39 -2.23
C ALA A 89 -41.07 -2.88 -1.40
N GLY A 90 -39.88 -3.44 -1.66
CA GLY A 90 -38.65 -3.12 -0.92
C GLY A 90 -38.01 -1.79 -1.33
N VAL A 91 -36.96 -1.40 -0.60
CA VAL A 91 -36.24 -0.11 -0.77
C VAL A 91 -35.53 0.10 -2.12
N GLN A 92 -35.51 -0.90 -3.00
CA GLN A 92 -34.93 -0.83 -4.35
C GLN A 92 -35.90 -1.29 -5.46
N ALA A 93 -37.19 -1.46 -5.17
CA ALA A 93 -38.16 -1.97 -6.15
C ALA A 93 -38.71 -0.85 -7.06
N ASP A 94 -38.33 -0.85 -8.34
CA ASP A 94 -39.02 -0.09 -9.41
C ASP A 94 -40.18 -0.95 -9.98
N ALA A 95 -41.33 -0.95 -9.30
CA ALA A 95 -42.46 -1.81 -9.68
C ALA A 95 -43.28 -1.24 -10.84
N ARG A 96 -42.69 -1.21 -12.04
CA ARG A 96 -43.39 -0.92 -13.31
C ARG A 96 -44.24 -2.11 -13.76
N GLY A 97 -45.34 -2.42 -13.07
CA GLY A 97 -46.19 -3.54 -13.46
C GLY A 97 -47.20 -4.06 -12.44
N VAL A 98 -47.86 -3.19 -11.67
CA VAL A 98 -49.03 -3.57 -10.87
C VAL A 98 -50.28 -3.01 -11.55
N ILE A 99 -51.10 -3.88 -12.12
CA ILE A 99 -52.40 -3.55 -12.73
C ILE A 99 -53.49 -4.20 -11.87
N VAL A 100 -54.54 -3.45 -11.52
CA VAL A 100 -55.62 -3.90 -10.63
C VAL A 100 -56.97 -3.42 -11.19
N ASP A 101 -57.51 -4.15 -12.16
CA ASP A 101 -58.80 -3.88 -12.80
C ASP A 101 -59.97 -3.86 -11.78
N PHE A 102 -60.78 -2.80 -11.82
CA PHE A 102 -61.96 -2.59 -10.97
C PHE A 102 -63.28 -2.41 -11.76
N THR A 103 -63.70 -3.41 -12.51
CA THR A 103 -65.02 -3.46 -13.17
C THR A 103 -66.23 -3.38 -12.19
N ASN A 104 -66.63 -2.17 -11.78
CA ASN A 104 -67.95 -1.93 -11.18
C ASN A 104 -68.59 -0.57 -11.55
N ASN A 105 -69.76 -0.64 -12.18
CA ASN A 105 -70.33 0.40 -13.03
C ASN A 105 -71.11 1.52 -12.29
N ASN A 106 -70.48 2.29 -11.38
CA ASN A 106 -71.16 3.41 -10.68
C ASN A 106 -70.30 4.67 -10.36
N GLY A 107 -69.56 5.19 -11.35
CA GLY A 107 -69.17 6.61 -11.41
C GLY A 107 -67.70 6.94 -11.10
N THR A 108 -67.21 8.01 -11.71
CA THR A 108 -65.77 8.24 -11.97
C THR A 108 -65.02 8.94 -10.84
N TRP A 109 -64.84 8.24 -9.72
CA TRP A 109 -63.98 8.65 -8.60
C TRP A 109 -63.11 7.48 -8.13
N PHE A 110 -61.83 7.76 -7.85
CA PHE A 110 -60.87 6.78 -7.33
C PHE A 110 -60.51 7.13 -5.88
N LYS A 111 -60.48 6.12 -5.00
CA LYS A 111 -60.16 6.30 -3.58
C LYS A 111 -59.24 5.19 -3.07
N THR A 112 -58.14 5.58 -2.43
CA THR A 112 -57.23 4.65 -1.77
C THR A 112 -56.90 5.08 -0.33
N GLY A 113 -56.40 4.15 0.48
CA GLY A 113 -55.93 4.35 1.85
C GLY A 113 -54.41 4.33 1.92
N TYR A 114 -53.79 5.16 2.76
CA TYR A 114 -52.33 5.32 2.79
C TYR A 114 -51.74 5.42 4.20
N SER A 115 -50.49 4.96 4.33
CA SER A 115 -49.59 5.24 5.46
C SER A 115 -48.16 5.38 4.93
N SER A 116 -47.68 6.62 4.77
CA SER A 116 -46.40 6.93 4.13
C SER A 116 -45.41 7.64 5.06
N TYR A 117 -44.11 7.40 4.85
CA TYR A 117 -43.01 8.11 5.53
C TYR A 117 -42.60 9.41 4.82
N GLY A 118 -43.00 9.60 3.55
CA GLY A 118 -42.82 10.83 2.77
C GLY A 118 -44.13 11.37 2.20
N ALA A 119 -44.11 12.63 1.74
CA ALA A 119 -45.21 13.20 0.96
C ALA A 119 -45.24 12.60 -0.46
N PHE A 120 -46.44 12.57 -1.06
CA PHE A 120 -46.64 12.01 -2.41
C PHE A 120 -47.83 12.68 -3.11
N VAL A 121 -47.89 12.53 -4.42
CA VAL A 121 -48.98 13.03 -5.28
C VAL A 121 -49.59 11.88 -6.06
N MET A 122 -50.90 11.74 -5.99
CA MET A 122 -51.69 10.90 -6.88
C MET A 122 -52.18 11.75 -8.06
N GLU A 123 -52.01 11.25 -9.28
CA GLU A 123 -52.33 11.91 -10.53
C GLU A 123 -53.18 10.98 -11.39
N ALA A 124 -54.47 11.30 -11.53
CA ALA A 124 -55.36 10.60 -12.45
C ALA A 124 -55.39 11.34 -13.79
N ARG A 125 -55.09 10.64 -14.87
CA ARG A 125 -55.32 11.11 -16.23
C ARG A 125 -56.78 10.83 -16.60
N LEU A 126 -57.35 11.69 -17.44
CA LEU A 126 -58.74 11.58 -17.89
C LEU A 126 -58.79 11.26 -19.37
N THR A 127 -59.81 10.53 -19.83
CA THR A 127 -59.95 10.05 -21.23
C THR A 127 -60.10 11.16 -22.28
N ASN A 128 -60.15 12.42 -21.85
CA ASN A 128 -60.13 13.61 -22.69
C ASN A 128 -58.77 14.35 -22.68
N GLY A 129 -57.70 13.69 -22.24
CA GLY A 129 -56.35 14.27 -22.05
C GLY A 129 -56.21 15.14 -20.80
N GLY A 130 -57.28 15.29 -20.00
CA GLY A 130 -57.26 16.05 -18.75
C GLY A 130 -56.43 15.36 -17.64
N THR A 131 -56.22 16.08 -16.54
CA THR A 131 -55.48 15.54 -15.38
C THR A 131 -56.03 16.11 -14.08
N VAL A 132 -56.17 15.26 -13.06
CA VAL A 132 -56.64 15.65 -11.72
C VAL A 132 -55.68 15.07 -10.68
N THR A 133 -55.27 15.88 -9.70
CA THR A 133 -54.28 15.49 -8.69
C THR A 133 -54.82 15.59 -7.27
N ALA A 134 -54.35 14.72 -6.38
CA ALA A 134 -54.56 14.80 -4.93
C ALA A 134 -53.28 14.40 -4.18
N SER A 135 -52.90 15.13 -3.13
CA SER A 135 -51.63 14.95 -2.43
C SER A 135 -51.78 14.56 -0.96
N GLY A 136 -50.90 13.69 -0.48
CA GLY A 136 -50.89 13.17 0.89
C GLY A 136 -49.69 13.66 1.70
N PRO A 137 -49.87 14.15 2.94
CA PRO A 137 -48.78 14.38 3.88
C PRO A 137 -48.30 13.06 4.51
N THR A 138 -47.07 13.05 5.02
CA THR A 138 -46.51 11.95 5.84
C THR A 138 -47.42 11.61 7.03
N ASN A 139 -47.78 10.33 7.19
CA ASN A 139 -48.62 9.83 8.29
C ASN A 139 -48.17 8.47 8.89
N ALA A 140 -46.97 8.01 8.54
CA ALA A 140 -46.26 6.76 8.89
C ALA A 140 -46.60 6.00 10.20
N ASN A 141 -46.99 6.69 11.27
CA ASN A 141 -47.21 6.12 12.60
C ASN A 141 -48.58 6.54 13.19
N SER A 142 -49.61 6.60 12.34
CA SER A 142 -50.97 6.98 12.71
C SER A 142 -52.01 6.09 12.02
N ALA A 143 -53.29 6.27 12.36
CA ALA A 143 -54.38 5.60 11.64
C ALA A 143 -54.35 5.97 10.15
N MET A 144 -54.71 5.03 9.27
CA MET A 144 -54.62 5.19 7.82
C MET A 144 -55.36 6.45 7.34
N GLY A 145 -54.68 7.24 6.51
CA GLY A 145 -55.30 8.32 5.77
C GLY A 145 -56.05 7.78 4.55
N TYR A 146 -56.93 8.60 3.98
CA TYR A 146 -57.61 8.30 2.71
C TYR A 146 -57.48 9.48 1.76
N LEU A 147 -57.25 9.18 0.47
CA LEU A 147 -57.24 10.16 -0.62
C LEU A 147 -58.33 9.80 -1.62
N THR A 148 -58.93 10.80 -2.26
CA THR A 148 -59.98 10.60 -3.26
C THR A 148 -59.83 11.62 -4.38
N ILE A 149 -59.70 11.14 -5.61
CA ILE A 149 -59.82 11.94 -6.82
C ILE A 149 -61.24 11.79 -7.36
N ASN A 150 -61.86 12.90 -7.74
CA ASN A 150 -63.18 12.94 -8.37
C ASN A 150 -63.00 13.54 -9.77
N ALA A 151 -63.38 12.81 -10.81
CA ALA A 151 -63.48 13.38 -12.15
C ALA A 151 -64.73 14.28 -12.25
N SER A 152 -64.80 15.11 -13.29
CA SER A 152 -66.01 15.90 -13.56
C SER A 152 -67.11 15.02 -14.17
N PRO A 153 -68.40 15.25 -13.88
CA PRO A 153 -69.49 14.49 -14.49
C PRO A 153 -69.42 14.55 -16.03
N GLY A 154 -69.33 13.39 -16.68
CA GLY A 154 -69.11 13.28 -18.12
C GLY A 154 -67.65 13.12 -18.56
N THR A 155 -66.70 12.96 -17.62
CA THR A 155 -65.32 12.56 -17.90
C THR A 155 -64.97 11.27 -17.14
N CYS A 156 -64.29 10.34 -17.82
CA CYS A 156 -63.74 9.13 -17.22
C CYS A 156 -62.29 9.36 -16.80
N ILE A 157 -61.86 8.62 -15.76
CA ILE A 157 -60.45 8.40 -15.49
C ILE A 157 -59.96 7.40 -16.54
N ASP A 158 -58.78 7.68 -17.08
CA ASP A 158 -58.09 6.87 -18.10
C ASP A 158 -57.12 5.93 -17.38
N TYR A 159 -56.16 6.48 -16.63
CA TYR A 159 -55.28 5.72 -15.75
C TYR A 159 -54.85 6.56 -14.53
N VAL A 160 -54.35 5.91 -13.48
CA VAL A 160 -53.90 6.58 -12.24
C VAL A 160 -52.44 6.25 -11.94
N VAL A 161 -51.62 7.29 -11.73
CA VAL A 161 -50.24 7.16 -11.26
C VAL A 161 -50.03 7.78 -9.88
N LEU A 162 -49.09 7.22 -9.11
CA LEU A 162 -48.58 7.77 -7.87
C LEU A 162 -47.13 8.24 -8.07
N ARG A 163 -46.80 9.45 -7.64
CA ARG A 163 -45.45 10.03 -7.69
C ARG A 163 -44.92 10.32 -6.29
N GLY A 164 -43.73 9.78 -5.99
CA GLY A 164 -42.98 10.10 -4.79
C GLY A 164 -42.12 11.36 -4.97
N VAL A 165 -41.75 12.01 -3.86
CA VAL A 165 -40.87 13.21 -3.85
C VAL A 165 -39.44 12.97 -4.34
N ILE A 166 -39.07 11.73 -4.71
CA ILE A 166 -37.75 11.34 -5.25
C ILE A 166 -37.80 10.98 -6.75
N GLY A 167 -38.94 11.19 -7.42
CA GLY A 167 -39.12 10.97 -8.87
C GLY A 167 -39.84 9.68 -9.25
N ASN A 168 -39.73 8.62 -8.42
CA ASN A 168 -40.36 7.32 -8.68
C ASN A 168 -41.87 7.47 -8.98
N THR A 169 -42.30 6.92 -10.11
CA THR A 169 -43.69 6.97 -10.60
C THR A 169 -44.23 5.56 -10.77
N TRP A 170 -45.39 5.30 -10.18
CA TRP A 170 -46.02 3.97 -10.10
C TRP A 170 -47.36 4.04 -10.83
N LEU A 171 -47.58 3.20 -11.84
CA LEU A 171 -48.92 2.97 -12.38
C LEU A 171 -49.71 2.12 -11.37
N VAL A 172 -50.96 2.51 -11.10
CA VAL A 172 -51.83 1.85 -10.11
C VAL A 172 -52.94 1.06 -10.79
N ASP A 173 -53.50 1.64 -11.85
CA ASP A 173 -54.62 1.09 -12.61
C ASP A 173 -54.71 1.78 -13.98
N ASP A 174 -55.21 1.06 -14.98
CA ASP A 174 -55.42 1.51 -16.35
C ASP A 174 -56.82 1.07 -16.80
N MET A 175 -57.73 2.04 -16.85
CA MET A 175 -59.14 1.90 -17.16
C MET A 175 -59.43 2.23 -18.64
N SER A 176 -58.41 2.29 -19.51
CA SER A 176 -58.52 2.67 -20.93
C SER A 176 -59.28 1.65 -21.80
N GLY A 177 -60.59 1.55 -21.56
CA GLY A 177 -61.49 0.65 -22.28
C GLY A 177 -62.82 0.36 -21.57
N ASP A 178 -62.93 0.53 -20.25
CA ASP A 178 -64.16 0.23 -19.50
C ASP A 178 -65.22 1.34 -19.62
N THR A 179 -65.74 1.52 -20.83
CA THR A 179 -66.86 2.43 -21.12
C THR A 179 -68.17 1.67 -21.32
N THR A 180 -68.57 0.86 -20.34
CA THR A 180 -69.78 0.02 -20.42
C THR A 180 -71.08 0.70 -19.95
N GLY A 181 -71.50 1.78 -20.63
CA GLY A 181 -72.95 2.12 -20.71
C GLY A 181 -73.39 3.58 -20.62
N VAL A 182 -73.33 4.33 -21.73
CA VAL A 182 -74.25 5.46 -22.01
C VAL A 182 -74.75 5.33 -23.45
N GLY A 183 -76.08 5.40 -23.66
CA GLY A 183 -76.69 5.04 -24.95
C GLY A 183 -77.29 6.20 -25.75
N SER A 184 -77.28 6.03 -27.08
CA SER A 184 -77.89 6.89 -28.13
C SER A 184 -77.29 8.31 -28.26
N SER A 185 -76.99 8.84 -29.45
CA SER A 185 -77.56 8.55 -30.79
C SER A 185 -76.56 8.81 -31.93
N GLU A 186 -76.89 8.34 -33.14
CA GLU A 186 -76.01 8.21 -34.30
C GLU A 186 -75.89 9.49 -35.17
N PRO A 187 -74.66 10.00 -35.44
CA PRO A 187 -74.36 10.90 -36.55
C PRO A 187 -73.85 10.11 -37.80
N PRO A 188 -73.95 10.67 -39.02
CA PRO A 188 -73.66 9.94 -40.26
C PRO A 188 -72.16 9.64 -40.49
N SER A 189 -71.91 8.59 -41.28
CA SER A 189 -70.58 8.03 -41.54
C SER A 189 -69.54 9.03 -42.08
N PRO A 190 -68.26 8.94 -41.65
CA PRO A 190 -67.18 9.71 -42.24
C PRO A 190 -66.85 9.24 -43.68
N PRO A 191 -66.21 10.08 -44.50
CA PRO A 191 -65.65 9.66 -45.79
C PRO A 191 -64.53 8.63 -45.59
N PRO A 192 -64.18 7.83 -46.63
CA PRO A 192 -63.05 6.91 -46.56
C PRO A 192 -61.73 7.68 -46.29
N PRO A 193 -60.75 7.04 -45.61
CA PRO A 193 -59.45 7.65 -45.37
C PRO A 193 -58.70 7.97 -46.68
N PRO A 194 -57.74 8.90 -46.65
CA PRO A 194 -56.83 9.12 -47.78
C PRO A 194 -56.09 7.82 -48.15
N PRO A 195 -55.57 7.70 -49.39
CA PRO A 195 -54.65 6.62 -49.72
C PRO A 195 -53.42 6.69 -48.80
N PRO A 196 -52.76 5.55 -48.50
CA PRO A 196 -51.53 5.56 -47.71
C PRO A 196 -50.45 6.40 -48.38
N PRO A 197 -49.45 6.87 -47.62
CA PRO A 197 -48.35 7.67 -48.13
C PRO A 197 -47.52 6.95 -49.21
N ALA A 198 -46.64 7.68 -49.87
CA ALA A 198 -45.77 7.09 -50.88
C ALA A 198 -44.73 6.16 -50.19
N PRO A 199 -44.27 5.05 -50.80
CA PRO A 199 -43.28 4.14 -50.19
C PRO A 199 -41.87 4.72 -49.91
N GLY A 200 -41.74 6.04 -49.92
CA GLY A 200 -40.54 6.81 -49.60
C GLY A 200 -40.91 8.27 -49.29
N SER A 201 -42.09 8.52 -48.71
CA SER A 201 -42.28 9.70 -47.87
C SER A 201 -41.71 9.42 -46.47
N ASP A 202 -41.35 10.51 -45.83
CA ASP A 202 -41.07 10.67 -44.40
C ASP A 202 -42.24 11.54 -43.93
N ASP A 203 -43.10 11.01 -43.05
CA ASP A 203 -44.47 11.51 -42.85
C ASP A 203 -44.59 12.48 -41.66
N ASP A 204 -43.65 12.46 -40.72
CA ASP A 204 -43.53 13.44 -39.64
C ASP A 204 -42.24 14.29 -39.67
N GLY A 205 -41.24 13.91 -40.49
CA GLY A 205 -40.04 14.68 -40.77
C GLY A 205 -38.82 14.31 -39.92
N ASP A 206 -38.75 13.09 -39.38
CA ASP A 206 -37.64 12.65 -38.51
C ASP A 206 -36.41 12.11 -39.25
N GLY A 207 -36.55 11.82 -40.55
CA GLY A 207 -35.48 11.31 -41.41
C GLY A 207 -35.61 9.83 -41.76
N MET A 208 -36.54 9.08 -41.16
CA MET A 208 -36.86 7.70 -41.50
C MET A 208 -37.99 7.62 -42.56
N PRO A 209 -37.95 6.66 -43.52
CA PRO A 209 -39.03 6.53 -44.50
C PRO A 209 -40.18 5.64 -44.00
N TYR A 210 -41.42 6.06 -44.26
CA TYR A 210 -42.68 5.40 -43.88
C TYR A 210 -42.68 3.88 -44.08
N ALA A 211 -42.12 3.41 -45.20
CA ALA A 211 -42.09 2.00 -45.57
C ALA A 211 -41.02 1.17 -44.82
N TRP A 212 -39.95 1.79 -44.33
CA TRP A 212 -38.94 1.16 -43.48
C TRP A 212 -39.43 1.10 -42.04
N GLU A 213 -39.94 2.20 -41.50
CA GLU A 213 -40.55 2.26 -40.16
C GLU A 213 -41.69 1.24 -40.00
N THR A 214 -42.61 1.19 -40.96
CA THR A 214 -43.71 0.20 -40.98
C THR A 214 -43.20 -1.25 -41.02
N ALA A 215 -42.08 -1.50 -41.70
CA ALA A 215 -41.49 -2.84 -41.75
C ALA A 215 -40.83 -3.24 -40.43
N ASN A 216 -40.20 -2.28 -39.76
CA ASN A 216 -39.46 -2.46 -38.51
C ASN A 216 -40.26 -2.09 -37.25
N GLY A 217 -41.59 -1.94 -37.37
CA GLY A 217 -42.50 -1.83 -36.22
C GLY A 217 -42.49 -0.49 -35.47
N LEU A 218 -41.86 0.53 -36.04
CA LEU A 218 -41.87 1.92 -35.56
C LEU A 218 -43.18 2.63 -35.95
N ASN A 219 -43.32 3.93 -35.64
CA ASN A 219 -44.57 4.67 -35.81
C ASN A 219 -44.47 5.83 -36.83
N PRO A 220 -44.88 5.63 -38.12
CA PRO A 220 -44.75 6.59 -39.23
C PRO A 220 -45.62 7.86 -39.16
N SER A 221 -45.78 8.43 -37.98
CA SER A 221 -46.61 9.60 -37.65
C SER A 221 -46.24 10.20 -36.29
N VAL A 222 -45.20 9.69 -35.62
CA VAL A 222 -44.65 10.21 -34.36
C VAL A 222 -43.13 10.02 -34.39
N ASN A 223 -42.41 11.12 -34.69
CA ASN A 223 -40.95 11.26 -34.60
C ASN A 223 -40.36 10.42 -33.46
N ASP A 224 -39.83 9.25 -33.81
CA ASP A 224 -39.26 8.26 -32.88
C ASP A 224 -37.82 7.87 -33.24
N ALA A 225 -37.22 8.52 -34.25
CA ALA A 225 -35.80 8.54 -34.61
C ALA A 225 -34.78 8.60 -33.45
N ALA A 226 -35.14 9.26 -32.35
CA ALA A 226 -34.32 9.45 -31.15
C ALA A 226 -34.67 8.47 -30.01
N GLY A 227 -35.60 7.55 -30.24
CA GLY A 227 -35.82 6.37 -29.42
C GLY A 227 -34.83 5.26 -29.76
N ASP A 228 -34.80 4.28 -28.87
CA ASP A 228 -34.03 3.03 -28.89
C ASP A 228 -35.07 1.95 -28.55
N LEU A 229 -35.34 1.04 -29.48
CA LEU A 229 -36.53 0.17 -29.44
C LEU A 229 -36.26 -1.24 -28.89
N ASP A 230 -35.01 -1.71 -28.90
CA ASP A 230 -34.60 -2.97 -28.28
C ASP A 230 -33.63 -2.83 -27.09
N GLY A 231 -32.96 -1.67 -26.94
CA GLY A 231 -32.19 -1.29 -25.77
C GLY A 231 -30.68 -1.47 -25.89
N ASP A 232 -30.13 -1.49 -27.11
CA ASP A 232 -28.71 -1.76 -27.36
C ASP A 232 -27.79 -0.51 -27.32
N GLY A 233 -28.39 0.69 -27.32
CA GLY A 233 -27.69 1.98 -27.31
C GLY A 233 -27.64 2.72 -28.65
N LEU A 234 -28.10 2.13 -29.75
CA LEU A 234 -28.38 2.85 -30.99
C LEU A 234 -29.74 3.55 -30.92
N SER A 235 -29.90 4.56 -31.79
CA SER A 235 -31.22 5.17 -32.01
C SER A 235 -31.80 4.68 -33.32
N ASN A 236 -33.14 4.56 -33.40
CA ASN A 236 -33.86 4.07 -34.58
C ASN A 236 -33.36 4.69 -35.92
N LEU A 237 -33.07 6.00 -35.92
CA LEU A 237 -32.53 6.72 -37.08
C LEU A 237 -31.05 6.41 -37.37
N THR A 238 -30.25 6.13 -36.35
CA THR A 238 -28.86 5.67 -36.50
C THR A 238 -28.83 4.27 -37.12
N GLU A 239 -29.76 3.41 -36.71
CA GLU A 239 -29.92 2.07 -37.26
C GLU A 239 -30.38 2.09 -38.71
N TYR A 240 -31.37 2.92 -39.05
CA TYR A 240 -31.76 3.16 -40.44
C TYR A 240 -30.56 3.58 -41.32
N GLN A 241 -29.64 4.39 -40.77
CA GLN A 241 -28.44 4.84 -41.48
C GLN A 241 -27.35 3.76 -41.59
N ARG A 242 -27.29 2.80 -40.66
CA ARG A 242 -26.27 1.72 -40.62
C ARG A 242 -26.73 0.42 -41.29
N GLY A 243 -28.04 0.19 -41.36
CA GLY A 243 -28.64 -1.03 -41.93
C GLY A 243 -28.94 -2.13 -40.92
N THR A 244 -28.86 -1.82 -39.62
CA THR A 244 -29.25 -2.69 -38.50
C THR A 244 -30.78 -2.72 -38.32
N ASN A 245 -31.26 -3.44 -37.30
CA ASN A 245 -32.67 -3.76 -37.10
C ASN A 245 -33.16 -3.36 -35.69
N PRO A 246 -34.05 -2.34 -35.56
CA PRO A 246 -34.47 -1.72 -34.28
C PRO A 246 -35.42 -2.58 -33.44
N ARG A 247 -35.19 -3.89 -33.44
CA ARG A 247 -35.97 -4.93 -32.77
C ARG A 247 -35.10 -6.11 -32.33
N ASN A 248 -33.80 -6.01 -32.55
CA ASN A 248 -32.77 -7.04 -32.45
C ASN A 248 -31.37 -6.39 -32.58
N GLY A 249 -30.91 -5.69 -31.55
CA GLY A 249 -29.52 -5.20 -31.40
C GLY A 249 -28.49 -6.32 -31.19
N ASP A 250 -28.39 -7.18 -32.20
CA ASP A 250 -27.38 -8.20 -32.53
C ASP A 250 -27.78 -8.69 -33.94
N SER A 251 -27.68 -7.77 -34.91
CA SER A 251 -28.36 -7.80 -36.22
C SER A 251 -27.87 -8.92 -37.14
N ASP A 252 -26.67 -9.47 -36.89
CA ASP A 252 -26.15 -10.65 -37.61
C ASP A 252 -26.02 -11.93 -36.76
N ALA A 253 -26.34 -11.85 -35.46
CA ALA A 253 -26.40 -12.96 -34.51
C ALA A 253 -25.03 -13.60 -34.19
N ASP A 254 -24.02 -12.79 -33.93
CA ASP A 254 -22.69 -13.25 -33.47
C ASP A 254 -22.47 -13.17 -31.94
N GLY A 255 -23.35 -12.44 -31.24
CA GLY A 255 -23.37 -12.33 -29.79
C GLY A 255 -22.83 -11.01 -29.23
N MET A 256 -22.46 -10.07 -30.10
CA MET A 256 -22.15 -8.68 -29.75
C MET A 256 -23.36 -7.77 -30.08
N PRO A 257 -23.66 -6.72 -29.31
CA PRO A 257 -24.74 -5.78 -29.65
C PRO A 257 -24.31 -4.72 -30.67
N ASP A 258 -25.21 -4.37 -31.59
CA ASP A 258 -24.91 -3.43 -32.68
C ASP A 258 -24.39 -2.08 -32.13
N GLY A 259 -24.96 -1.58 -31.04
CA GLY A 259 -24.54 -0.37 -30.34
C GLY A 259 -23.15 -0.44 -29.69
N TRP A 260 -22.72 -1.61 -29.23
CA TRP A 260 -21.37 -1.83 -28.72
C TRP A 260 -20.36 -1.86 -29.88
N GLU A 261 -20.64 -2.65 -30.92
CA GLU A 261 -19.82 -2.70 -32.14
C GLU A 261 -19.64 -1.33 -32.78
N VAL A 262 -20.73 -0.58 -32.92
CA VAL A 262 -20.74 0.79 -33.47
C VAL A 262 -19.91 1.76 -32.62
N THR A 263 -19.85 1.55 -31.30
CA THR A 263 -19.06 2.38 -30.39
C THR A 263 -17.56 2.19 -30.62
N TYR A 264 -17.12 0.95 -30.87
CA TYR A 264 -15.71 0.63 -31.14
C TYR A 264 -15.32 0.62 -32.63
N GLY A 265 -16.29 0.73 -33.54
CA GLY A 265 -16.05 0.83 -34.99
C GLY A 265 -16.04 -0.51 -35.73
N LEU A 266 -16.55 -1.56 -35.11
CA LEU A 266 -16.81 -2.89 -35.69
C LEU A 266 -18.04 -2.87 -36.62
N ASN A 267 -18.43 -4.02 -37.16
CA ASN A 267 -19.38 -4.11 -38.26
C ASN A 267 -20.66 -4.93 -37.93
N PRO A 268 -21.73 -4.29 -37.43
CA PRO A 268 -22.95 -4.92 -36.87
C PRO A 268 -23.92 -5.50 -37.91
N ILE A 269 -23.40 -5.94 -39.06
CA ILE A 269 -24.15 -6.55 -40.14
C ILE A 269 -23.36 -7.67 -40.85
N ALA A 270 -22.17 -8.06 -40.36
CA ALA A 270 -21.49 -9.28 -40.77
C ALA A 270 -20.38 -9.75 -39.78
N ASN A 271 -20.77 -10.47 -38.73
CA ASN A 271 -20.06 -11.46 -37.92
C ASN A 271 -18.54 -11.29 -37.91
N ASP A 272 -18.05 -10.43 -37.00
CA ASP A 272 -16.63 -10.17 -36.79
C ASP A 272 -16.11 -10.51 -35.38
N SER A 273 -16.94 -11.11 -34.51
CA SER A 273 -16.64 -11.71 -33.17
C SER A 273 -15.31 -12.48 -33.00
N ALA A 274 -14.76 -13.02 -34.10
CA ALA A 274 -13.49 -13.76 -34.16
C ALA A 274 -12.33 -12.95 -34.78
N GLY A 275 -12.51 -11.65 -34.97
CA GLY A 275 -11.47 -10.67 -35.28
C GLY A 275 -10.70 -10.26 -34.03
N ASP A 276 -9.54 -9.68 -34.27
CA ASP A 276 -8.49 -9.27 -33.32
C ASP A 276 -7.89 -7.97 -33.94
N PRO A 277 -8.45 -6.78 -33.64
CA PRO A 277 -8.21 -5.58 -34.46
C PRO A 277 -6.96 -4.78 -34.06
N ASP A 278 -6.54 -4.85 -32.79
CA ASP A 278 -5.32 -4.23 -32.27
C ASP A 278 -4.13 -5.20 -32.17
N GLY A 279 -4.37 -6.52 -32.04
CA GLY A 279 -3.35 -7.56 -32.08
C GLY A 279 -2.90 -8.09 -30.72
N ASP A 280 -3.69 -7.91 -29.66
CA ASP A 280 -3.35 -8.38 -28.31
C ASP A 280 -3.49 -9.91 -28.13
N GLY A 281 -4.32 -10.56 -28.96
CA GLY A 281 -4.59 -12.00 -28.96
C GLY A 281 -5.94 -12.43 -28.35
N LEU A 282 -6.80 -11.49 -27.95
CA LEU A 282 -8.21 -11.72 -27.66
C LEU A 282 -9.04 -11.77 -28.95
N SER A 283 -10.36 -11.60 -28.81
CA SER A 283 -11.25 -11.39 -29.94
C SER A 283 -12.43 -10.53 -29.54
N ASN A 284 -13.01 -9.77 -30.48
CA ASN A 284 -14.09 -8.82 -30.21
C ASN A 284 -15.18 -9.35 -29.23
N LEU A 285 -15.64 -10.60 -29.42
CA LEU A 285 -16.64 -11.24 -28.55
C LEU A 285 -16.09 -11.65 -27.17
N SER A 286 -14.82 -12.02 -27.08
CA SER A 286 -14.13 -12.31 -25.82
C SER A 286 -13.97 -11.04 -24.98
N GLU A 287 -13.77 -9.91 -25.63
CA GLU A 287 -13.57 -8.60 -25.03
C GLU A 287 -14.88 -7.97 -24.57
N TYR A 288 -15.92 -8.02 -25.41
CA TYR A 288 -17.29 -7.67 -25.02
C TYR A 288 -17.73 -8.45 -23.75
N GLN A 289 -17.37 -9.73 -23.63
CA GLN A 289 -17.66 -10.56 -22.46
C GLN A 289 -16.84 -10.20 -21.21
N ARG A 290 -15.77 -9.41 -21.34
CA ARG A 290 -14.84 -9.02 -20.26
C ARG A 290 -14.92 -7.55 -19.88
N GLY A 291 -15.39 -6.69 -20.78
CA GLY A 291 -15.44 -5.24 -20.60
C GLY A 291 -14.20 -4.49 -21.12
N THR A 292 -13.36 -5.16 -21.92
CA THR A 292 -12.19 -4.58 -22.59
C THR A 292 -12.55 -3.92 -23.93
N ASN A 293 -11.56 -3.36 -24.62
CA ASN A 293 -11.70 -2.41 -25.73
C ASN A 293 -11.04 -2.94 -27.03
N PRO A 294 -11.80 -3.43 -28.04
CA PRO A 294 -11.30 -4.13 -29.24
C PRO A 294 -10.59 -3.25 -30.27
N ILE A 295 -10.07 -2.11 -29.85
CA ILE A 295 -9.21 -1.21 -30.64
C ILE A 295 -8.09 -0.60 -29.76
N SER A 296 -7.81 -1.18 -28.60
CA SER A 296 -6.79 -0.77 -27.63
C SER A 296 -6.30 -2.00 -26.88
N SER A 297 -5.14 -2.53 -27.28
CA SER A 297 -4.47 -3.72 -26.72
C SER A 297 -3.96 -3.55 -25.26
N ASP A 298 -4.47 -2.56 -24.56
CA ASP A 298 -4.22 -2.08 -23.20
C ASP A 298 -5.45 -1.20 -22.90
N SER A 299 -6.41 -1.73 -22.14
CA SER A 299 -7.74 -1.12 -21.97
C SER A 299 -7.80 -0.03 -20.89
N ASP A 300 -6.91 -0.08 -19.88
CA ASP A 300 -6.91 0.87 -18.77
C ASP A 300 -5.67 1.77 -18.68
N GLY A 301 -4.64 1.50 -19.49
CA GLY A 301 -3.50 2.36 -19.74
C GLY A 301 -2.31 2.13 -18.79
N ASP A 302 -2.15 0.92 -18.25
CA ASP A 302 -1.07 0.60 -17.30
C ASP A 302 0.23 0.09 -17.94
N GLY A 303 0.19 -0.30 -19.21
CA GLY A 303 1.33 -0.77 -19.99
C GLY A 303 1.45 -2.31 -20.09
N MET A 304 0.55 -3.06 -19.48
CA MET A 304 0.36 -4.50 -19.72
C MET A 304 -0.76 -4.73 -20.76
N PRO A 305 -0.63 -5.69 -21.69
CA PRO A 305 -1.70 -5.99 -22.65
C PRO A 305 -2.80 -6.90 -22.09
N ASP A 306 -4.06 -6.60 -22.39
CA ASP A 306 -5.24 -7.28 -21.86
C ASP A 306 -5.16 -8.82 -21.98
N GLY A 307 -4.82 -9.32 -23.17
CA GLY A 307 -4.68 -10.73 -23.49
C GLY A 307 -3.50 -11.40 -22.78
N TRP A 308 -2.46 -10.65 -22.41
CA TRP A 308 -1.37 -11.13 -21.56
C TRP A 308 -1.82 -11.21 -20.10
N GLU A 309 -2.45 -10.17 -19.58
CA GLU A 309 -2.99 -10.15 -18.21
C GLU A 309 -3.97 -11.30 -17.97
N ILE A 310 -4.91 -11.50 -18.90
CA ILE A 310 -5.87 -12.61 -18.87
C ILE A 310 -5.18 -13.98 -18.90
N SER A 311 -4.01 -14.07 -19.55
CA SER A 311 -3.21 -15.30 -19.58
C SER A 311 -2.49 -15.58 -18.25
N LYS A 312 -2.23 -14.54 -17.45
CA LYS A 312 -1.65 -14.62 -16.10
C LYS A 312 -2.71 -14.72 -14.99
N GLY A 313 -3.88 -14.12 -15.18
CA GLY A 313 -4.96 -14.03 -14.20
C GLY A 313 -5.14 -12.65 -13.56
N LEU A 314 -4.52 -11.60 -14.13
CA LEU A 314 -4.69 -10.19 -13.73
C LEU A 314 -6.00 -9.60 -14.32
N ASN A 315 -6.24 -8.30 -14.10
CA ASN A 315 -7.51 -7.65 -14.41
C ASN A 315 -7.38 -6.45 -15.39
N PRO A 316 -7.64 -6.66 -16.70
CA PRO A 316 -7.37 -5.69 -17.78
C PRO A 316 -8.42 -4.57 -17.90
N ALA A 317 -8.88 -4.08 -16.75
CA ALA A 317 -9.90 -3.04 -16.63
C ALA A 317 -9.75 -2.24 -15.33
N ALA A 318 -8.65 -2.40 -14.60
CA ALA A 318 -8.28 -1.61 -13.43
C ALA A 318 -6.78 -1.73 -13.09
N ASN A 319 -5.93 -1.01 -13.82
CA ASN A 319 -4.53 -0.65 -13.57
C ASN A 319 -3.96 -1.25 -12.29
N ASP A 320 -3.32 -2.41 -12.43
CA ASP A 320 -2.66 -3.13 -11.34
C ASP A 320 -1.13 -3.27 -11.55
N SER A 321 -0.58 -2.52 -12.51
CA SER A 321 0.86 -2.33 -12.79
C SER A 321 1.79 -2.17 -11.57
N THR A 322 1.34 -1.50 -10.51
CA THR A 322 2.07 -1.28 -9.24
C THR A 322 1.65 -2.24 -8.12
N GLY A 323 0.79 -3.19 -8.43
CA GLY A 323 0.45 -4.33 -7.57
C GLY A 323 1.55 -5.38 -7.60
N ASP A 324 1.55 -6.21 -6.56
CA ASP A 324 2.40 -7.37 -6.34
C ASP A 324 1.43 -8.50 -6.00
N ALA A 325 1.17 -9.38 -6.97
CA ALA A 325 0.01 -10.27 -6.95
C ALA A 325 0.28 -11.67 -6.37
N ASP A 326 1.54 -12.03 -6.10
CA ASP A 326 1.91 -13.22 -5.32
C ASP A 326 2.71 -12.92 -4.03
N GLY A 327 3.28 -11.73 -3.89
CA GLY A 327 3.88 -11.21 -2.66
C GLY A 327 5.40 -11.34 -2.57
N ASP A 328 6.11 -11.44 -3.69
CA ASP A 328 7.58 -11.61 -3.73
C ASP A 328 8.37 -10.29 -3.69
N GLY A 329 7.72 -9.15 -3.94
CA GLY A 329 8.31 -7.82 -3.96
C GLY A 329 8.59 -7.22 -5.35
N VAL A 330 8.29 -7.92 -6.45
CA VAL A 330 8.23 -7.34 -7.80
C VAL A 330 6.82 -6.82 -8.08
N ALA A 331 6.71 -5.81 -8.95
CA ALA A 331 5.41 -5.30 -9.39
C ALA A 331 5.01 -5.89 -10.76
N ASN A 332 3.72 -6.16 -10.97
CA ASN A 332 3.16 -6.84 -12.15
C ASN A 332 3.73 -6.33 -13.50
N LEU A 333 3.80 -5.00 -13.68
CA LEU A 333 4.34 -4.38 -14.90
C LEU A 333 5.85 -4.59 -15.06
N THR A 334 6.61 -4.66 -13.96
CA THR A 334 8.04 -4.99 -14.00
C THR A 334 8.22 -6.44 -14.43
N GLU A 335 7.39 -7.36 -13.95
CA GLU A 335 7.44 -8.77 -14.35
C GLU A 335 7.08 -8.98 -15.82
N TYR A 336 6.06 -8.29 -16.32
CA TYR A 336 5.75 -8.24 -17.75
C TYR A 336 6.99 -7.86 -18.58
N GLN A 337 7.74 -6.84 -18.15
CA GLN A 337 8.96 -6.38 -18.81
C GLN A 337 10.17 -7.33 -18.65
N ARG A 338 10.18 -8.18 -17.61
CA ARG A 338 11.27 -9.13 -17.31
C ARG A 338 11.04 -10.53 -17.89
N GLY A 339 9.78 -10.92 -18.05
CA GLY A 339 9.37 -12.26 -18.51
C GLY A 339 9.07 -13.25 -17.37
N THR A 340 9.05 -12.80 -16.12
CA THR A 340 8.67 -13.56 -14.91
C THR A 340 7.14 -13.73 -14.81
N SER A 341 6.58 -13.98 -13.62
CA SER A 341 5.18 -14.40 -13.51
C SER A 341 4.42 -13.86 -12.28
N PRO A 342 3.50 -12.87 -12.45
CA PRO A 342 2.81 -12.13 -11.37
C PRO A 342 1.74 -12.92 -10.60
N VAL A 343 1.92 -14.23 -10.49
CA VAL A 343 1.09 -15.19 -9.77
C VAL A 343 1.94 -16.40 -9.28
N ASN A 344 3.27 -16.30 -9.39
CA ASN A 344 4.29 -17.30 -9.08
C ASN A 344 5.71 -16.65 -9.06
N GLY A 345 6.04 -15.88 -8.02
CA GLY A 345 7.38 -15.35 -7.71
C GLY A 345 8.39 -16.42 -7.24
N ASP A 346 8.61 -17.40 -8.11
CA ASP A 346 9.66 -18.45 -8.14
C ASP A 346 9.52 -19.09 -9.54
N SER A 347 9.84 -18.30 -10.57
CA SER A 347 9.46 -18.53 -11.98
C SER A 347 10.15 -19.73 -12.62
N ASP A 348 11.28 -20.20 -12.08
CA ASP A 348 11.97 -21.40 -12.54
C ASP A 348 11.89 -22.62 -11.60
N ALA A 349 11.39 -22.42 -10.38
CA ALA A 349 11.21 -23.43 -9.33
C ALA A 349 12.51 -23.98 -8.70
N ASP A 350 13.60 -23.20 -8.64
CA ASP A 350 14.82 -23.57 -7.90
C ASP A 350 14.71 -23.33 -6.38
N GLY A 351 13.79 -22.45 -5.96
CA GLY A 351 13.45 -22.16 -4.56
C GLY A 351 13.93 -20.82 -4.02
N MET A 352 14.40 -19.91 -4.89
CA MET A 352 14.60 -18.48 -4.62
C MET A 352 13.45 -17.66 -5.26
N PRO A 353 12.99 -16.55 -4.66
CA PRO A 353 11.96 -15.71 -5.28
C PRO A 353 12.53 -14.74 -6.32
N ASP A 354 11.77 -14.49 -7.38
CA ASP A 354 12.18 -13.64 -8.52
C ASP A 354 12.65 -12.25 -8.06
N GLY A 355 11.93 -11.63 -7.12
CA GLY A 355 12.25 -10.33 -6.52
C GLY A 355 13.51 -10.32 -5.65
N TRP A 356 13.83 -11.44 -4.99
CA TRP A 356 15.09 -11.58 -4.24
C TRP A 356 16.27 -11.72 -5.21
N GLU A 357 16.13 -12.56 -6.23
CA GLU A 357 17.13 -12.73 -7.28
C GLU A 357 17.40 -11.44 -8.05
N MET A 358 16.35 -10.73 -8.44
CA MET A 358 16.45 -9.44 -9.13
C MET A 358 17.13 -8.36 -8.29
N ALA A 359 16.97 -8.39 -6.96
CA ALA A 359 17.65 -7.47 -6.06
C ALA A 359 19.18 -7.71 -6.00
N TYR A 360 19.65 -8.95 -6.20
CA TYR A 360 21.07 -9.32 -6.21
C TYR A 360 21.69 -9.50 -7.61
N GLY A 361 20.88 -9.48 -8.66
CA GLY A 361 21.34 -9.63 -10.05
C GLY A 361 21.53 -11.08 -10.50
N LEU A 362 20.83 -12.02 -9.86
CA LEU A 362 20.69 -13.41 -10.28
C LEU A 362 19.68 -13.54 -11.44
N ASN A 363 19.38 -14.77 -11.86
CA ASN A 363 18.60 -15.06 -13.06
C ASN A 363 17.30 -15.82 -12.75
N PRO A 364 16.16 -15.11 -12.52
CA PRO A 364 14.86 -15.68 -12.12
C PRO A 364 14.11 -16.39 -13.27
N LEU A 365 14.86 -17.02 -14.17
CA LEU A 365 14.40 -17.71 -15.37
C LEU A 365 15.31 -18.93 -15.68
N GLY A 366 16.08 -19.45 -14.72
CA GLY A 366 16.73 -20.76 -14.84
C GLY A 366 17.85 -21.11 -13.84
N ASP A 367 17.48 -21.74 -12.71
CA ASP A 367 18.25 -22.65 -11.83
C ASP A 367 19.72 -22.26 -11.64
N ASP A 368 19.93 -21.23 -10.81
CA ASP A 368 21.25 -20.86 -10.30
C ASP A 368 21.41 -21.01 -8.76
N ALA A 369 20.38 -21.50 -8.06
CA ALA A 369 20.38 -21.95 -6.66
C ALA A 369 21.62 -22.74 -6.19
N SER A 370 22.24 -23.49 -7.09
CA SER A 370 23.42 -24.33 -6.82
C SER A 370 24.75 -23.74 -7.31
N ALA A 371 24.71 -22.52 -7.87
CA ALA A 371 25.88 -21.67 -8.09
C ALA A 371 26.31 -20.97 -6.79
N ASP A 372 27.49 -20.38 -6.86
CA ASP A 372 28.22 -19.65 -5.82
C ASP A 372 28.69 -18.36 -6.53
N LEU A 373 27.96 -17.25 -6.33
CA LEU A 373 28.12 -16.04 -7.13
C LEU A 373 29.36 -15.21 -6.74
N ASP A 374 29.73 -15.19 -5.46
CA ASP A 374 30.80 -14.34 -4.95
C ASP A 374 32.13 -15.08 -4.65
N GLY A 375 32.07 -16.41 -4.51
CA GLY A 375 33.18 -17.34 -4.34
C GLY A 375 33.48 -17.76 -2.91
N ASP A 376 32.50 -17.86 -2.00
CA ASP A 376 32.69 -18.19 -0.57
C ASP A 376 32.51 -19.69 -0.18
N GLU A 377 32.22 -20.59 -1.12
CA GLU A 377 31.84 -22.00 -0.91
C GLU A 377 30.41 -22.23 -0.35
N VAL A 378 29.57 -21.20 -0.26
CA VAL A 378 28.11 -21.32 -0.08
C VAL A 378 27.39 -21.19 -1.44
N THR A 379 26.17 -21.72 -1.55
CA THR A 379 25.35 -21.58 -2.76
C THR A 379 24.23 -20.57 -2.58
N ASN A 380 23.88 -19.85 -3.64
CA ASN A 380 22.87 -18.76 -3.66
C ASN A 380 21.59 -19.09 -2.84
N LEU A 381 21.04 -20.30 -3.04
CA LEU A 381 19.82 -20.77 -2.35
C LEU A 381 19.99 -20.99 -0.84
N ASP A 382 21.20 -21.32 -0.38
CA ASP A 382 21.47 -21.43 1.05
C ASP A 382 21.72 -20.05 1.67
N GLU A 383 22.26 -19.09 0.91
CA GLU A 383 22.35 -17.68 1.33
C GLU A 383 20.98 -17.03 1.53
N TYR A 384 20.09 -17.18 0.55
CA TYR A 384 18.67 -16.77 0.67
C TYR A 384 18.05 -17.30 1.98
N ARG A 385 18.25 -18.59 2.28
CA ARG A 385 17.75 -19.23 3.51
C ARG A 385 18.38 -18.72 4.80
N ASN A 386 19.63 -18.26 4.75
CA ASN A 386 20.36 -17.76 5.92
C ASN A 386 20.18 -16.24 6.11
N GLY A 387 19.74 -15.53 5.07
CA GLY A 387 19.63 -14.07 5.03
C GLY A 387 20.95 -13.36 4.76
N THR A 388 21.84 -13.95 3.96
CA THR A 388 23.10 -13.33 3.50
C THR A 388 22.98 -12.83 2.05
N ASN A 389 23.94 -12.02 1.63
CA ASN A 389 23.98 -11.37 0.34
C ASN A 389 24.92 -12.11 -0.65
N PRO A 390 24.39 -12.75 -1.73
CA PRO A 390 25.18 -13.54 -2.68
C PRO A 390 26.16 -12.74 -3.55
N THR A 391 26.36 -11.45 -3.26
CA THR A 391 27.39 -10.61 -3.90
C THR A 391 28.52 -10.21 -2.94
N LEU A 392 28.46 -10.56 -1.65
CA LEU A 392 29.36 -10.11 -0.58
C LEU A 392 29.75 -11.23 0.38
N ILE A 393 31.03 -11.61 0.42
CA ILE A 393 31.55 -12.66 1.32
C ILE A 393 31.07 -12.43 2.76
N PRO A 394 30.29 -13.35 3.35
CA PRO A 394 29.83 -13.24 4.73
C PRO A 394 31.00 -13.07 5.71
N GLY A 395 30.95 -12.00 6.50
CA GLY A 395 32.02 -11.59 7.41
C GLY A 395 33.15 -10.74 6.77
N GLU A 396 33.02 -10.27 5.52
CA GLU A 396 33.87 -9.22 4.95
C GLU A 396 33.33 -7.83 5.34
N PHE A 397 34.04 -7.13 6.23
CA PHE A 397 33.66 -5.81 6.72
C PHE A 397 34.20 -4.71 5.80
N ARG A 398 33.32 -3.89 5.23
CA ARG A 398 33.67 -2.67 4.49
C ARG A 398 33.82 -1.49 5.44
N VAL A 399 34.91 -0.75 5.31
CA VAL A 399 35.20 0.46 6.08
C VAL A 399 34.42 1.65 5.49
N GLY A 400 33.71 2.39 6.35
CA GLY A 400 33.01 3.61 5.96
C GLY A 400 33.96 4.75 5.58
N ASP A 401 33.43 5.82 4.99
CA ASP A 401 34.23 6.87 4.36
C ASP A 401 35.04 7.73 5.35
N SER A 402 34.78 7.61 6.66
CA SER A 402 35.60 8.18 7.73
C SER A 402 36.98 7.52 7.84
N GLY A 403 37.13 6.27 7.41
CA GLY A 403 38.33 5.45 7.64
C GLY A 403 38.52 5.01 9.10
N ILE A 404 37.61 5.34 10.02
CA ILE A 404 37.69 4.97 11.44
C ILE A 404 36.74 3.83 11.72
N VAL A 405 37.30 2.70 12.16
CA VAL A 405 36.56 1.54 12.68
C VAL A 405 36.59 1.59 14.20
N SER A 406 35.44 1.78 14.83
CA SER A 406 35.30 1.66 16.29
C SER A 406 34.91 0.22 16.63
N ILE A 407 35.58 -0.39 17.61
CA ILE A 407 35.28 -1.74 18.11
C ILE A 407 35.12 -1.69 19.62
N ASP A 408 34.05 -2.31 20.12
CA ASP A 408 33.72 -2.42 21.53
C ASP A 408 33.52 -3.89 21.90
N TRP A 409 34.29 -4.37 22.88
CA TRP A 409 34.20 -5.76 23.33
C TRP A 409 33.14 -5.86 24.41
N LEU A 410 31.98 -6.42 24.04
CA LEU A 410 30.81 -6.46 24.91
C LEU A 410 30.94 -7.60 25.92
N TYR A 411 31.12 -8.83 25.46
CA TYR A 411 31.01 -10.02 26.30
C TYR A 411 32.07 -11.08 25.97
N ASP A 412 32.43 -11.85 26.99
CA ASP A 412 33.38 -12.95 26.99
C ASP A 412 32.78 -14.15 27.74
N GLY A 413 32.31 -15.14 26.96
CA GLY A 413 31.78 -16.41 27.45
C GLY A 413 32.73 -17.58 27.22
N GLY A 414 33.62 -17.49 26.23
CA GLY A 414 34.54 -18.58 25.89
C GLY A 414 35.59 -18.85 26.98
N MET A 415 36.12 -20.08 27.02
CA MET A 415 37.24 -20.44 27.91
C MET A 415 38.63 -20.03 27.32
N TYR A 416 38.72 -18.92 26.57
CA TYR A 416 39.79 -18.70 25.59
C TYR A 416 40.67 -17.48 25.87
N GLU A 417 41.70 -17.65 26.72
CA GLU A 417 42.77 -16.66 26.96
C GLU A 417 43.57 -16.36 25.68
N GLY A 418 43.07 -15.45 24.84
CA GLY A 418 43.52 -15.24 23.45
C GLY A 418 43.83 -13.81 23.05
N GLU A 419 44.04 -13.61 21.74
CA GLU A 419 44.13 -12.29 21.10
C GLU A 419 43.14 -12.16 19.94
N PHE A 420 42.51 -10.99 19.80
CA PHE A 420 41.62 -10.66 18.69
C PHE A 420 42.21 -9.53 17.85
N GLY A 421 42.05 -9.61 16.52
CA GLY A 421 42.65 -8.68 15.58
C GLY A 421 41.78 -8.42 14.35
N ILE A 422 42.03 -7.29 13.69
CA ILE A 422 41.47 -6.94 12.39
C ILE A 422 42.59 -6.84 11.36
N PHE A 423 42.33 -7.24 10.12
CA PHE A 423 43.27 -7.09 9.01
C PHE A 423 42.55 -6.76 7.70
N ARG A 424 43.14 -5.84 6.94
CA ARG A 424 42.74 -5.51 5.56
C ARG A 424 42.64 -6.80 4.74
N PHE A 425 41.46 -7.06 4.19
CA PHE A 425 41.15 -8.24 3.39
C PHE A 425 41.40 -7.99 1.90
N SER A 426 41.43 -6.73 1.47
CA SER A 426 41.91 -6.31 0.15
C SER A 426 43.22 -7.01 -0.25
N GLY A 427 43.17 -7.78 -1.35
CA GLY A 427 44.29 -8.60 -1.85
C GLY A 427 44.54 -9.94 -1.13
N MET A 428 43.72 -10.33 -0.15
CA MET A 428 43.81 -11.62 0.57
C MET A 428 43.19 -12.78 -0.20
N LYS A 429 42.21 -12.55 -1.11
CA LYS A 429 41.58 -13.61 -1.93
C LYS A 429 42.63 -14.48 -2.68
N ALA A 430 43.80 -13.92 -3.01
CA ALA A 430 44.92 -14.64 -3.64
C ALA A 430 45.61 -15.72 -2.75
N PHE A 431 45.36 -15.72 -1.44
CA PHE A 431 45.95 -16.67 -0.48
C PHE A 431 44.97 -17.75 0.01
N VAL A 432 43.67 -17.62 -0.28
CA VAL A 432 42.58 -18.50 0.21
C VAL A 432 42.89 -19.98 -0.03
N SER A 433 43.32 -20.33 -1.24
CA SER A 433 43.69 -21.72 -1.62
C SER A 433 44.98 -22.24 -0.97
N ASN A 434 45.56 -21.50 -0.02
CA ASN A 434 46.69 -21.91 0.80
C ASN A 434 46.58 -21.33 2.24
N PRO A 435 45.74 -21.93 3.12
CA PRO A 435 45.48 -21.42 4.46
C PRO A 435 46.73 -21.14 5.30
N THR A 436 47.83 -21.87 5.09
CA THR A 436 49.09 -21.65 5.81
C THR A 436 49.77 -20.32 5.45
N GLU A 437 49.70 -19.88 4.19
CA GLU A 437 50.21 -18.57 3.80
C GLU A 437 49.17 -17.46 4.05
N PHE A 438 47.87 -17.77 3.97
CA PHE A 438 46.81 -16.84 4.40
C PHE A 438 47.01 -16.43 5.87
N ILE A 439 47.10 -17.39 6.79
CA ILE A 439 47.29 -17.14 8.22
C ILE A 439 48.54 -16.29 8.46
N LYS A 440 49.67 -16.59 7.80
CA LYS A 440 50.90 -15.79 7.93
C LYS A 440 50.70 -14.34 7.50
N GLU A 441 50.05 -14.08 6.37
CA GLU A 441 49.85 -12.73 5.85
C GLU A 441 48.82 -11.95 6.68
N ALA A 442 47.73 -12.61 7.13
CA ALA A 442 46.75 -12.02 8.04
C ALA A 442 47.40 -11.62 9.38
N VAL A 443 48.13 -12.55 10.02
CA VAL A 443 48.86 -12.30 11.27
C VAL A 443 49.92 -11.20 11.08
N ARG A 444 50.66 -11.19 9.96
CA ARG A 444 51.61 -10.13 9.63
C ARG A 444 50.91 -8.77 9.51
N ARG A 445 49.71 -8.72 8.93
CA ARG A 445 48.90 -7.49 8.81
C ARG A 445 48.42 -7.00 10.17
N VAL A 446 47.82 -7.85 11.00
CA VAL A 446 47.43 -7.55 12.40
C VAL A 446 48.59 -6.95 13.19
N GLN A 447 49.78 -7.58 13.10
CA GLN A 447 50.99 -7.14 13.81
C GLN A 447 51.63 -5.86 13.28
N CYS A 448 51.18 -5.32 12.14
CA CYS A 448 51.71 -4.07 11.60
C CYS A 448 51.17 -2.81 12.30
N ASN A 449 50.06 -2.92 13.04
CA ASN A 449 49.42 -1.85 13.81
C ASN A 449 49.28 -0.53 13.03
N ASN A 450 48.64 -0.61 11.87
CA ASN A 450 48.33 0.51 10.96
C ASN A 450 47.16 0.13 10.05
N SER A 451 46.82 0.94 9.05
CA SER A 451 45.68 0.76 8.13
C SER A 451 45.68 -0.51 7.23
N ASN A 452 46.55 -1.49 7.54
CA ASN A 452 46.50 -2.86 7.03
C ASN A 452 46.03 -3.88 8.08
N GLY A 453 46.04 -3.53 9.37
CA GLY A 453 45.60 -4.39 10.48
C GLY A 453 46.13 -3.95 11.86
N HIS A 454 45.39 -4.36 12.89
CA HIS A 454 45.61 -4.02 14.29
C HIS A 454 45.26 -5.20 15.20
N ILE A 455 45.98 -5.36 16.32
CA ILE A 455 45.51 -6.13 17.48
C ILE A 455 44.48 -5.27 18.19
N VAL A 456 43.29 -5.80 18.46
CA VAL A 456 42.20 -5.08 19.12
C VAL A 456 42.30 -5.27 20.63
N PHE A 457 42.37 -6.51 21.11
CA PHE A 457 42.53 -6.85 22.53
C PHE A 457 43.31 -8.16 22.72
N SER A 458 43.82 -8.37 23.93
CA SER A 458 44.26 -9.65 24.45
C SER A 458 43.55 -9.88 25.77
N ASP A 459 42.80 -10.96 25.88
CA ASP A 459 42.02 -11.31 27.08
C ASP A 459 42.93 -11.47 28.31
N SER A 460 44.11 -12.08 28.12
CA SER A 460 45.12 -12.21 29.17
C SER A 460 45.64 -10.88 29.78
N GLU A 461 45.32 -9.73 29.18
CA GLU A 461 45.62 -8.39 29.67
C GLU A 461 44.41 -7.43 29.71
N GLU A 462 43.18 -7.88 29.43
CA GLU A 462 42.01 -7.03 29.20
C GLU A 462 40.68 -7.76 29.38
N GLY A 463 39.69 -7.12 30.01
CA GLY A 463 38.35 -7.68 30.13
C GLY A 463 37.35 -7.13 29.11
N ALA A 464 36.29 -7.88 28.85
CA ALA A 464 35.09 -7.40 28.15
C ALA A 464 34.31 -6.37 29.00
N ARG A 465 33.43 -5.58 28.37
CA ARG A 465 32.60 -4.57 29.06
C ARG A 465 31.65 -5.18 30.09
N PHE A 466 31.12 -6.37 29.82
CA PHE A 466 30.09 -7.03 30.62
C PHE A 466 30.55 -8.30 31.30
N SER A 467 29.99 -8.52 32.49
CA SER A 467 30.32 -9.62 33.41
C SER A 467 29.05 -10.19 34.04
N GLY A 468 29.04 -11.49 34.32
CA GLY A 468 27.89 -12.31 34.71
C GLY A 468 27.26 -13.06 33.52
N SER A 469 26.72 -14.25 33.76
CA SER A 469 26.29 -15.17 32.69
C SER A 469 25.12 -14.67 31.84
N LEU A 470 25.27 -14.75 30.51
CA LEU A 470 24.18 -14.76 29.54
C LEU A 470 23.41 -16.09 29.59
N GLY A 471 22.62 -16.32 30.64
CA GLY A 471 21.80 -17.53 30.78
C GLY A 471 21.63 -18.01 32.21
N GLU A 472 21.37 -19.32 32.38
CA GLU A 472 21.20 -19.97 33.69
C GLU A 472 22.23 -21.08 33.98
N LYS A 473 23.12 -21.34 33.03
CA LYS A 473 24.23 -22.29 33.12
C LYS A 473 25.37 -21.85 32.21
N GLU A 474 26.54 -22.41 32.52
CA GLU A 474 27.76 -22.52 31.73
C GLU A 474 27.60 -22.13 30.23
N PRO A 475 28.43 -21.21 29.71
CA PRO A 475 29.68 -20.76 30.31
C PRO A 475 29.57 -19.89 31.56
N ALA A 476 30.52 -20.09 32.47
CA ALA A 476 30.84 -19.09 33.46
C ALA A 476 31.37 -17.84 32.75
N ASP A 477 31.14 -16.69 33.36
CA ASP A 477 31.80 -15.43 32.99
C ASP A 477 33.31 -15.57 33.23
N TRP A 478 34.10 -15.69 32.15
CA TRP A 478 35.56 -15.86 32.20
C TRP A 478 36.31 -14.54 32.08
N ASN A 479 35.61 -13.44 31.80
CA ASN A 479 36.11 -12.07 31.66
C ASN A 479 37.16 -11.70 32.74
N LEU A 480 38.43 -11.57 32.33
CA LEU A 480 39.56 -11.28 33.22
C LEU A 480 40.25 -9.96 32.87
N GLY A 481 40.49 -9.13 33.89
CA GLY A 481 41.28 -7.90 33.76
C GLY A 481 40.46 -6.63 33.92
N GLU A 482 40.88 -5.57 33.22
CA GLU A 482 40.17 -4.27 33.19
C GLU A 482 39.78 -3.95 31.74
N TYR A 483 38.49 -3.68 31.50
CA TYR A 483 37.97 -3.21 30.22
C TYR A 483 38.53 -1.82 29.87
N LYS A 484 39.10 -1.67 28.67
CA LYS A 484 39.84 -0.45 28.28
C LYS A 484 39.05 0.53 27.39
N GLY A 485 37.73 0.37 27.31
CA GLY A 485 36.85 1.24 26.52
C GLY A 485 36.70 0.82 25.06
N VAL A 486 35.85 1.54 24.33
CA VAL A 486 35.72 1.45 22.87
C VAL A 486 37.05 1.87 22.24
N LYS A 487 37.52 1.14 21.23
CA LYS A 487 38.80 1.38 20.55
C LYS A 487 38.59 1.78 19.11
N GLU A 488 39.29 2.82 18.68
CA GLU A 488 39.24 3.33 17.31
C GLU A 488 40.48 2.94 16.51
N PHE A 489 40.28 2.42 15.31
CA PHE A 489 41.33 1.94 14.41
C PHE A 489 41.25 2.64 13.06
N ALA A 490 42.36 3.25 12.64
CA ALA A 490 42.46 3.96 11.37
C ALA A 490 42.75 2.99 10.21
N MET A 491 41.70 2.56 9.54
CA MET A 491 41.72 1.68 8.37
C MET A 491 41.70 2.51 7.07
N THR A 492 41.63 1.86 5.91
CA THR A 492 41.52 2.57 4.62
C THR A 492 40.02 2.81 4.32
N PRO A 493 39.56 4.05 4.06
CA PRO A 493 38.16 4.31 3.69
C PRO A 493 37.71 3.52 2.45
N GLY A 494 36.48 3.00 2.45
CA GLY A 494 35.87 2.27 1.33
C GLY A 494 36.47 0.90 0.99
N ASP A 495 37.53 0.51 1.69
CA ASP A 495 38.26 -0.76 1.57
C ASP A 495 37.67 -1.82 2.52
N THR A 496 38.12 -3.07 2.43
CA THR A 496 37.57 -4.18 3.23
C THR A 496 38.57 -4.80 4.20
N PHE A 497 38.08 -5.34 5.31
CA PHE A 497 38.81 -6.06 6.34
C PHE A 497 38.05 -7.29 6.84
N ALA A 498 38.77 -8.19 7.48
CA ALA A 498 38.24 -9.35 8.17
C ALA A 498 38.78 -9.39 9.61
N THR A 499 38.11 -10.15 10.46
CA THR A 499 38.54 -10.37 11.85
C THR A 499 39.28 -11.70 11.99
N ILE A 500 40.06 -11.83 13.05
CA ILE A 500 40.75 -13.05 13.45
C ILE A 500 40.81 -13.12 14.98
N LEU A 501 40.21 -14.18 15.55
CA LEU A 501 40.39 -14.59 16.94
C LEU A 501 41.48 -15.67 16.99
N VAL A 502 42.39 -15.55 17.95
CA VAL A 502 43.44 -16.54 18.23
C VAL A 502 43.19 -17.14 19.63
N PRO A 503 42.42 -18.23 19.74
CA PRO A 503 42.15 -18.90 21.03
C PRO A 503 43.43 -19.43 21.69
N ASN A 504 43.52 -19.29 23.03
CA ASN A 504 44.63 -19.79 23.87
C ASN A 504 46.05 -19.46 23.34
N SER A 505 46.22 -18.35 22.63
CA SER A 505 47.48 -18.00 21.97
C SER A 505 47.51 -16.54 21.52
N THR A 506 48.71 -16.11 21.13
CA THR A 506 48.96 -14.77 20.58
C THR A 506 49.27 -14.84 19.09
N PHE A 507 49.06 -13.73 18.39
CA PHE A 507 49.59 -13.47 17.05
C PHE A 507 51.12 -13.69 17.00
N GLU A 508 51.86 -13.47 18.10
CA GLU A 508 53.31 -13.73 18.16
C GLU A 508 53.67 -15.23 18.27
N ALA A 509 52.77 -16.06 18.81
CA ALA A 509 52.89 -17.51 18.74
C ALA A 509 52.49 -18.00 17.33
N LEU A 510 51.36 -17.51 16.81
CA LEU A 510 50.78 -17.90 15.53
C LEU A 510 51.67 -17.50 14.33
N SER A 511 52.42 -16.40 14.40
CA SER A 511 53.37 -16.01 13.34
C SER A 511 54.58 -16.96 13.24
N ARG A 512 54.96 -17.61 14.35
CA ARG A 512 56.07 -18.59 14.41
C ARG A 512 55.63 -19.99 14.01
N ASN A 513 54.39 -20.34 14.36
CA ASN A 513 53.78 -21.64 14.08
C ASN A 513 52.31 -21.40 13.68
N PRO A 514 52.02 -21.06 12.41
CA PRO A 514 50.65 -20.92 11.93
C PRO A 514 49.93 -22.25 12.18
N ALA A 515 48.86 -22.20 12.97
CA ALA A 515 48.30 -23.37 13.60
C ALA A 515 47.72 -24.34 12.57
N GLY A 516 47.92 -25.64 12.83
CA GLY A 516 47.27 -26.70 12.07
C GLY A 516 45.80 -26.86 12.46
N LYS A 517 45.22 -28.02 12.15
CA LYS A 517 43.85 -28.39 12.55
C LYS A 517 43.75 -28.80 14.04
N ASP A 518 44.39 -28.03 14.93
CA ASP A 518 44.30 -28.16 16.38
C ASP A 518 43.26 -27.16 16.90
N PRO A 519 42.06 -27.59 17.34
CA PRO A 519 40.97 -26.69 17.65
C PRO A 519 41.25 -25.79 18.86
N VAL A 520 42.24 -26.11 19.70
CA VAL A 520 42.55 -25.34 20.92
C VAL A 520 43.26 -24.01 20.59
N VAL A 521 43.96 -23.93 19.45
CA VAL A 521 44.81 -22.79 19.04
C VAL A 521 44.74 -22.44 17.55
N ARG A 522 43.77 -22.99 16.80
CA ARG A 522 43.51 -22.58 15.41
C ARG A 522 42.99 -21.12 15.40
N PRO A 523 43.38 -20.27 14.45
CA PRO A 523 42.69 -19.01 14.26
C PRO A 523 41.26 -19.26 13.76
N ILE A 524 40.32 -18.43 14.24
CA ILE A 524 38.93 -18.34 13.76
C ILE A 524 38.80 -17.01 13.03
N PHE A 525 38.25 -17.02 11.81
CA PHE A 525 38.05 -15.82 10.99
C PHE A 525 36.57 -15.42 10.91
N SER A 526 36.27 -14.15 10.66
CA SER A 526 34.90 -13.74 10.27
C SER A 526 34.47 -14.36 8.94
N ILE A 527 35.39 -14.48 7.99
CA ILE A 527 35.18 -15.00 6.65
C ILE A 527 34.90 -16.51 6.69
N VAL A 528 33.68 -16.93 6.32
CA VAL A 528 33.21 -18.32 6.38
C VAL A 528 34.11 -19.28 5.62
N LEU A 529 34.47 -18.95 4.37
CA LEU A 529 35.36 -19.70 3.48
C LEU A 529 36.69 -20.15 4.13
N LEU A 530 37.25 -19.35 5.06
CA LEU A 530 38.52 -19.69 5.72
C LEU A 530 38.36 -20.73 6.83
N ASN A 531 37.12 -20.97 7.25
CA ASN A 531 36.75 -21.88 8.32
C ASN A 531 36.26 -23.26 7.79
N SER A 532 35.91 -23.37 6.49
CA SER A 532 35.39 -24.60 5.87
C SER A 532 36.34 -25.80 6.01
N ASP A 533 37.65 -25.56 5.86
CA ASP A 533 38.69 -26.58 6.01
C ASP A 533 38.83 -27.12 7.45
N TYR A 534 38.17 -26.49 8.45
CA TYR A 534 38.05 -26.99 9.83
C TYR A 534 36.69 -27.64 10.15
N GLY A 535 35.70 -27.56 9.25
CA GLY A 535 34.34 -28.06 9.47
C GLY A 535 33.37 -27.04 10.08
N MET A 536 33.67 -25.74 9.96
CA MET A 536 32.72 -24.65 10.21
C MET A 536 32.20 -24.13 8.86
N HIS A 537 30.91 -23.81 8.77
CA HIS A 537 30.28 -23.18 7.59
C HIS A 537 29.56 -21.90 8.06
N ILE A 538 28.57 -21.39 7.31
CA ILE A 538 27.72 -20.27 7.78
C ILE A 538 27.20 -20.56 9.20
N GLY A 539 27.27 -19.54 10.07
CA GLY A 539 27.04 -19.67 11.51
C GLY A 539 28.29 -19.50 12.39
N GLN A 540 29.46 -19.16 11.82
CA GLN A 540 30.66 -18.87 12.64
C GLN A 540 30.63 -17.47 13.29
N MET A 541 29.94 -16.53 12.64
CA MET A 541 29.67 -15.17 13.12
C MET A 541 28.22 -14.85 12.74
N ALA A 542 27.46 -14.25 13.65
CA ALA A 542 26.07 -13.88 13.44
C ALA A 542 25.84 -12.40 13.79
N ASP A 543 25.03 -11.69 13.01
CA ASP A 543 24.45 -10.43 13.49
C ASP A 543 23.41 -10.76 14.56
N VAL A 544 23.63 -10.18 15.74
CA VAL A 544 22.84 -10.38 16.96
C VAL A 544 21.43 -9.78 16.86
N SER A 545 21.19 -8.93 15.85
CA SER A 545 20.00 -8.09 15.71
C SER A 545 19.48 -7.91 14.27
N GLY A 546 20.30 -8.15 13.26
CA GLY A 546 20.02 -7.82 11.84
C GLY A 546 20.18 -6.33 11.51
N LEU A 547 21.06 -5.61 12.21
CA LEU A 547 21.22 -4.14 12.13
C LEU A 547 22.66 -3.68 11.85
N GLY A 548 23.58 -4.60 11.55
CA GLY A 548 24.98 -4.33 11.19
C GLY A 548 25.88 -3.86 12.33
N LYS A 549 25.44 -3.97 13.60
CA LYS A 549 26.09 -3.32 14.76
C LYS A 549 26.81 -4.26 15.71
N ALA A 550 26.21 -5.39 16.04
CA ALA A 550 26.70 -6.29 17.08
C ALA A 550 26.77 -7.72 16.55
N PHE A 551 27.91 -8.35 16.75
CA PHE A 551 28.24 -9.64 16.16
C PHE A 551 28.70 -10.60 17.24
N ALA A 552 28.10 -11.78 17.25
CA ALA A 552 28.45 -12.87 18.13
C ALA A 552 29.14 -13.97 17.35
N TYR A 553 30.12 -14.63 17.97
CA TYR A 553 30.85 -15.77 17.41
C TYR A 553 30.56 -17.03 18.21
N GLU A 554 30.51 -18.17 17.52
CA GLU A 554 30.53 -19.52 18.11
C GLU A 554 31.98 -20.00 18.29
N ASP A 555 32.30 -20.76 19.34
CA ASP A 555 33.63 -21.38 19.51
C ASP A 555 33.76 -22.78 18.87
N MET A 556 32.62 -23.47 18.72
CA MET A 556 32.54 -24.91 18.48
C MET A 556 32.41 -25.29 16.99
N ASP A 557 32.98 -26.44 16.60
CA ASP A 557 32.72 -27.03 15.26
C ASP A 557 31.22 -27.29 15.08
N LEU A 558 30.63 -26.97 13.91
CA LEU A 558 29.19 -27.18 13.65
C LEU A 558 28.62 -28.59 13.97
N PRO A 559 29.39 -29.70 13.85
CA PRO A 559 28.93 -31.02 14.29
C PRO A 559 28.84 -31.23 15.83
N LYS A 560 29.25 -30.23 16.62
CA LYS A 560 29.32 -30.25 18.09
C LYS A 560 28.63 -29.05 18.75
N SER A 561 28.73 -27.88 18.10
CA SER A 561 28.16 -26.57 18.44
C SER A 561 26.83 -26.65 19.18
N ASP A 562 26.74 -25.84 20.23
CA ASP A 562 25.58 -25.60 21.07
C ASP A 562 24.57 -24.65 20.40
N ALA A 563 25.03 -23.88 19.40
CA ALA A 563 24.26 -22.90 18.64
C ALA A 563 23.60 -21.83 19.54
N ASP A 564 24.36 -21.32 20.51
CA ASP A 564 23.91 -20.25 21.41
C ASP A 564 24.65 -18.91 21.22
N TYR A 565 25.78 -18.88 20.53
CA TYR A 565 26.52 -17.67 20.16
C TYR A 565 26.81 -16.76 21.38
N ASN A 566 27.15 -17.31 22.54
CA ASN A 566 27.52 -16.51 23.72
C ASN A 566 29.04 -16.34 23.94
N ASP A 567 29.89 -17.04 23.20
CA ASP A 567 31.33 -17.13 23.50
C ASP A 567 32.09 -15.80 23.38
N LEU A 568 31.81 -15.01 22.33
CA LEU A 568 32.43 -13.71 22.10
C LEU A 568 31.43 -12.78 21.41
N ILE A 569 31.13 -11.62 22.02
CA ILE A 569 30.24 -10.62 21.43
C ILE A 569 30.94 -9.27 21.31
N LEU A 570 30.95 -8.72 20.10
CA LEU A 570 31.60 -7.47 19.72
C LEU A 570 30.63 -6.52 19.04
N GLN A 571 30.69 -5.23 19.40
CA GLN A 571 30.04 -4.16 18.63
C GLN A 571 31.06 -3.46 17.74
N PHE A 572 30.66 -3.18 16.50
CA PHE A 572 31.43 -2.43 15.52
C PHE A 572 30.69 -1.15 15.13
N SER A 573 31.42 -0.13 14.67
CA SER A 573 30.87 1.09 14.10
C SER A 573 31.85 1.74 13.12
N GLY A 574 31.34 2.56 12.20
CA GLY A 574 32.12 3.08 11.06
C GLY A 574 32.33 2.04 9.95
N VAL A 575 31.48 1.01 9.89
CA VAL A 575 31.58 -0.14 8.97
C VAL A 575 30.21 -0.57 8.47
N SER A 576 30.19 -1.32 7.37
CA SER A 576 29.08 -2.19 6.95
C SER A 576 29.61 -3.59 6.67
N VAL A 577 28.85 -4.64 6.97
CA VAL A 577 29.26 -6.04 6.80
C VAL A 577 28.02 -6.87 6.50
N ASP A 578 28.16 -7.87 5.62
CA ASP A 578 27.14 -8.89 5.46
C ASP A 578 27.37 -10.03 6.47
N ALA A 579 26.32 -10.42 7.18
CA ALA A 579 26.37 -11.51 8.14
C ALA A 579 24.97 -12.09 8.35
N PRO A 580 24.83 -13.42 8.48
CA PRO A 580 23.55 -14.06 8.77
C PRO A 580 23.00 -13.59 10.12
N ASN A 581 21.67 -13.42 10.20
CA ASN A 581 21.01 -13.12 11.47
C ASN A 581 21.04 -14.36 12.40
N ILE A 582 21.36 -14.15 13.67
CA ILE A 582 21.38 -15.19 14.72
C ILE A 582 20.07 -16.00 14.78
N ASP A 583 18.92 -15.38 14.55
CA ASP A 583 17.62 -16.06 14.57
C ASP A 583 17.42 -17.04 13.41
N SER A 584 17.94 -16.71 12.21
CA SER A 584 17.94 -17.60 11.05
C SER A 584 18.79 -18.85 11.32
N LEU A 585 19.97 -18.66 11.91
CA LEU A 585 20.93 -19.71 12.23
C LEU A 585 20.38 -20.68 13.28
N ILE A 586 19.93 -20.16 14.43
CA ILE A 586 19.32 -20.98 15.50
C ILE A 586 18.04 -21.67 14.99
N GLY A 587 17.29 -21.01 14.10
CA GLY A 587 16.13 -21.60 13.42
C GLY A 587 16.46 -22.82 12.56
N LYS A 588 17.54 -22.76 11.77
CA LYS A 588 18.00 -23.84 10.87
C LYS A 588 18.32 -25.13 11.64
N TYR A 589 19.04 -25.04 12.75
CA TYR A 589 19.37 -26.23 13.56
C TYR A 589 18.15 -26.88 14.24
N ALA A 590 17.09 -26.10 14.49
CA ALA A 590 15.83 -26.61 15.00
C ALA A 590 14.98 -27.28 13.91
N SER A 591 14.90 -26.71 12.70
CA SER A 591 14.08 -27.24 11.60
C SER A 591 14.63 -28.56 11.02
N GLU A 592 15.95 -28.75 11.01
CA GLU A 592 16.60 -30.02 10.63
C GLU A 592 16.38 -31.16 11.65
N GLY A 593 15.68 -30.90 12.76
CA GLY A 593 15.40 -31.90 13.80
C GLY A 593 16.62 -32.35 14.60
N LYS A 594 17.74 -31.62 14.52
CA LYS A 594 19.00 -31.94 15.21
C LYS A 594 18.95 -31.65 16.73
N ARG A 595 18.10 -30.70 17.14
CA ARG A 595 17.66 -30.41 18.53
C ARG A 595 16.45 -29.46 18.49
N SER A 596 15.89 -29.07 19.63
CA SER A 596 14.74 -28.16 19.72
C SER A 596 15.08 -26.84 20.39
N ARG A 597 14.81 -25.72 19.69
CA ARG A 597 14.91 -24.36 20.24
C ARG A 597 13.87 -24.16 21.35
N LYS A 598 14.31 -23.60 22.49
CA LYS A 598 13.42 -23.02 23.50
C LYS A 598 13.94 -21.62 23.87
N PRO A 599 13.16 -20.54 23.68
CA PRO A 599 13.51 -19.26 24.27
C PRO A 599 13.37 -19.34 25.80
N ARG A 600 13.99 -18.38 26.51
CA ARG A 600 13.84 -18.28 27.96
C ARG A 600 12.48 -17.67 28.33
N ASP A 601 11.73 -18.38 29.18
CA ASP A 601 10.48 -17.89 29.79
C ASP A 601 10.74 -16.56 30.55
N ASP A 602 9.98 -15.49 30.25
CA ASP A 602 10.13 -14.16 30.89
C ASP A 602 10.00 -14.19 32.44
N ASP A 603 9.32 -15.19 33.00
CA ASP A 603 9.05 -15.36 34.45
C ASP A 603 10.15 -16.14 35.22
N GLY A 604 11.18 -16.66 34.54
CA GLY A 604 12.32 -17.35 35.17
C GLY A 604 12.20 -18.89 35.28
N PRO A 605 13.10 -19.54 36.04
CA PRO A 605 13.60 -20.90 35.75
C PRO A 605 12.55 -22.01 35.75
N SER A 606 12.23 -22.54 34.56
CA SER A 606 11.49 -23.80 34.38
C SER A 606 12.45 -25.00 34.36
N VAL A 607 12.03 -26.13 34.95
CA VAL A 607 12.99 -27.09 35.55
C VAL A 607 13.39 -28.26 34.63
N LEU A 608 14.64 -28.22 34.18
CA LEU A 608 15.50 -29.36 33.78
C LEU A 608 14.91 -30.45 32.86
N ALA A 609 15.18 -30.33 31.56
CA ALA A 609 15.36 -31.47 30.66
C ALA A 609 16.80 -31.44 30.09
N SER A 610 17.53 -32.56 30.15
CA SER A 610 18.98 -32.59 29.89
C SER A 610 19.35 -32.87 28.43
N ALA A 611 18.68 -32.23 27.48
CA ALA A 611 18.87 -32.42 26.04
C ALA A 611 18.49 -31.21 25.17
N ASP A 612 17.96 -30.14 25.78
CA ASP A 612 17.38 -29.00 25.07
C ASP A 612 18.35 -27.81 25.13
N TRP A 613 18.48 -27.07 24.03
CA TRP A 613 19.26 -25.83 23.95
C TRP A 613 18.39 -24.62 24.31
N TYR A 614 19.02 -23.63 24.94
CA TYR A 614 18.36 -22.39 25.33
C TYR A 614 19.05 -21.22 24.63
N ASP A 615 18.25 -20.49 23.86
CA ASP A 615 18.60 -19.14 23.46
C ASP A 615 18.77 -18.30 24.74
N TRP A 616 19.92 -17.64 24.93
CA TRP A 616 20.18 -16.85 26.14
C TRP A 616 19.31 -15.58 26.22
N ARG A 617 18.74 -15.19 25.09
CA ARG A 617 17.77 -14.11 24.89
C ARG A 617 16.37 -14.59 25.31
N THR A 618 15.59 -13.75 25.97
CA THR A 618 14.19 -14.11 26.30
C THR A 618 13.32 -14.08 25.04
N GLU A 619 12.13 -14.70 25.10
CA GLU A 619 11.14 -14.56 24.02
C GLU A 619 10.76 -13.08 23.77
N SER A 620 10.88 -12.23 24.80
CA SER A 620 10.68 -10.77 24.69
C SER A 620 11.91 -9.97 24.20
N ASP A 621 13.09 -10.58 24.04
CA ASP A 621 14.28 -9.95 23.45
C ASP A 621 14.42 -10.20 21.93
N LEU A 622 13.76 -11.23 21.41
CA LEU A 622 13.87 -11.62 19.99
C LEU A 622 13.43 -10.48 19.06
N GLY A 623 14.20 -10.24 17.99
CA GLY A 623 13.94 -9.16 17.03
C GLY A 623 14.16 -7.74 17.56
N LYS A 624 14.98 -7.55 18.61
CA LYS A 624 15.29 -6.22 19.19
C LYS A 624 16.80 -6.01 19.32
N GLU A 625 17.23 -4.75 19.44
CA GLU A 625 18.59 -4.43 19.85
C GLU A 625 18.88 -4.97 21.25
N ILE A 626 19.91 -5.83 21.37
CA ILE A 626 20.26 -6.49 22.63
C ILE A 626 21.09 -5.56 23.51
N ILE A 627 20.40 -4.53 24.01
CA ILE A 627 20.94 -3.42 24.81
C ILE A 627 20.23 -3.37 26.18
N ALA A 628 19.10 -4.09 26.36
CA ALA A 628 18.32 -4.09 27.60
C ALA A 628 19.08 -4.70 28.81
N HIS A 629 19.77 -5.82 28.59
CA HIS A 629 20.55 -6.53 29.63
C HIS A 629 22.03 -6.14 29.61
N VAL A 630 22.47 -5.60 28.47
CA VAL A 630 23.84 -5.22 28.10
C VAL A 630 23.95 -3.71 28.33
N LYS A 631 24.18 -3.30 29.59
CA LYS A 631 24.16 -1.89 30.03
C LYS A 631 25.29 -1.05 29.44
N ILE A 632 25.10 -0.59 28.20
CA ILE A 632 25.96 0.41 27.56
C ILE A 632 26.24 1.54 28.56
N SER A 633 27.51 1.92 28.63
CA SER A 633 27.95 3.05 29.42
C SER A 633 28.64 4.03 28.50
N ALA A 634 28.20 5.28 28.54
CA ALA A 634 29.15 6.38 28.63
C ALA A 634 29.92 6.66 27.34
N ILE A 635 29.36 7.42 26.39
CA ILE A 635 30.17 8.47 25.74
C ILE A 635 30.91 9.17 26.89
N PRO A 636 32.26 9.21 26.94
CA PRO A 636 32.99 9.50 28.18
C PRO A 636 32.53 10.79 28.86
N ASP A 637 32.40 10.75 30.19
CA ASP A 637 31.80 11.80 31.04
C ASP A 637 32.38 13.22 30.86
N ASP A 638 33.50 13.41 30.15
CA ASP A 638 34.14 14.70 29.86
C ASP A 638 34.05 15.12 28.37
N THR A 639 33.51 14.27 27.49
CA THR A 639 33.39 14.52 26.05
C THR A 639 32.28 15.54 25.76
N LEU A 640 32.64 16.66 25.13
CA LEU A 640 31.70 17.74 24.77
C LEU A 640 31.31 17.69 23.29
N TRP A 641 30.01 17.52 23.04
CA TRP A 641 29.43 17.40 21.70
C TRP A 641 28.17 18.27 21.56
N MET A 642 27.65 18.42 20.34
CA MET A 642 26.47 19.26 20.07
C MET A 642 25.51 18.58 19.10
N SER A 643 24.20 18.73 19.32
CA SER A 643 23.20 18.46 18.30
C SER A 643 22.31 19.65 17.98
N LEU A 644 21.94 19.77 16.72
CA LEU A 644 21.08 20.80 16.15
C LEU A 644 19.86 20.09 15.56
N GLY A 645 18.72 20.23 16.21
CA GLY A 645 17.44 19.73 15.73
C GLY A 645 16.65 20.84 15.04
N PHE A 646 16.11 20.57 13.86
CA PHE A 646 15.14 21.42 13.17
C PHE A 646 13.85 20.65 12.90
N ASP A 647 12.74 21.20 13.38
CA ASP A 647 11.38 20.71 13.17
C ASP A 647 10.61 21.77 12.36
N GLY A 648 10.21 21.46 11.13
CA GLY A 648 9.52 22.39 10.22
C GLY A 648 9.86 22.15 8.74
N PRO A 649 9.13 22.77 7.79
CA PRO A 649 9.25 22.52 6.36
C PRO A 649 10.44 23.25 5.71
N ALA A 650 11.66 22.90 6.12
CA ALA A 650 12.91 23.39 5.53
C ALA A 650 14.02 22.35 5.68
N ASP A 651 14.96 22.28 4.73
CA ASP A 651 16.17 21.47 4.91
C ASP A 651 17.20 22.20 5.78
N LEU A 652 17.84 21.44 6.67
CA LEU A 652 18.85 21.91 7.61
C LEU A 652 20.27 21.62 7.09
N ALA A 653 21.08 22.67 6.93
CA ALA A 653 22.51 22.53 6.69
C ALA A 653 23.33 23.25 7.78
N VAL A 654 24.35 22.58 8.30
CA VAL A 654 25.21 23.07 9.39
C VAL A 654 26.66 23.12 8.92
N TYR A 655 27.32 24.26 9.10
CA TYR A 655 28.70 24.49 8.73
C TYR A 655 29.55 24.77 9.98
N ASP A 656 30.75 24.20 10.03
CA ASP A 656 31.72 24.41 11.10
C ASP A 656 32.47 25.76 10.96
N PRO A 657 33.27 26.16 11.97
CA PRO A 657 34.10 27.36 11.89
C PRO A 657 35.19 27.36 10.80
N SER A 658 35.47 26.23 10.15
CA SER A 658 36.37 26.13 8.98
C SER A 658 35.66 26.19 7.62
N GLY A 659 34.34 26.01 7.59
CA GLY A 659 33.48 26.05 6.39
C GLY A 659 33.06 24.67 5.85
N GLN A 660 33.40 23.57 6.52
CA GLN A 660 32.91 22.23 6.17
C GLN A 660 31.44 22.06 6.55
N SER A 661 30.64 21.36 5.73
CA SER A 661 29.20 21.15 5.98
C SER A 661 28.86 19.77 6.58
N CYS A 662 27.68 19.70 7.20
CA CYS A 662 26.89 18.50 7.40
C CYS A 662 25.41 18.85 7.18
N ASP A 663 24.77 18.12 6.29
CA ASP A 663 23.42 18.33 5.77
C ASP A 663 22.85 16.98 5.27
N LYS A 664 21.67 16.98 4.65
CA LYS A 664 21.04 15.75 4.16
C LYS A 664 21.78 15.07 3.00
N ASP A 665 22.60 15.82 2.26
CA ASP A 665 23.33 15.32 1.09
C ASP A 665 24.71 14.73 1.50
N GLY A 666 25.23 15.07 2.69
CA GLY A 666 26.42 14.43 3.25
C GLY A 666 27.05 15.12 4.47
N ALA A 667 28.22 14.63 4.88
CA ALA A 667 29.00 15.19 5.98
C ALA A 667 30.49 15.30 5.62
N TYR A 668 31.00 16.54 5.53
CA TYR A 668 32.41 16.85 5.35
C TYR A 668 33.12 17.23 6.66
N ILE A 669 32.36 17.54 7.71
CA ILE A 669 32.87 17.70 9.09
C ILE A 669 33.19 16.30 9.65
N PRO A 670 34.44 16.01 10.08
CA PRO A 670 34.83 14.68 10.54
C PRO A 670 33.97 14.15 11.70
N GLY A 671 33.34 12.99 11.49
CA GLY A 671 32.49 12.32 12.46
C GLY A 671 31.10 12.96 12.67
N ALA A 672 30.77 14.04 11.98
CA ALA A 672 29.42 14.59 12.01
C ALA A 672 28.42 13.62 11.34
N ALA A 673 27.18 13.64 11.82
CA ALA A 673 26.10 12.83 11.28
C ALA A 673 24.81 13.64 11.16
N PHE A 674 24.21 13.61 9.96
CA PHE A 674 22.84 14.03 9.71
C PHE A 674 21.90 12.83 9.87
N LYS A 675 20.73 13.03 10.47
CA LYS A 675 19.65 12.04 10.57
C LYS A 675 18.29 12.74 10.50
N VAL A 676 17.29 12.05 9.94
CA VAL A 676 15.88 12.42 10.10
C VAL A 676 15.26 11.47 11.13
N ALA A 677 14.58 12.02 12.13
CA ALA A 677 13.81 11.24 13.11
C ALA A 677 12.44 10.84 12.52
N GLU A 678 11.80 9.81 13.07
CA GLU A 678 10.46 9.33 12.67
C GLU A 678 9.39 10.45 12.62
N SER A 679 9.57 11.52 13.41
CA SER A 679 8.67 12.68 13.43
C SER A 679 8.94 13.71 12.32
N GLY A 680 9.82 13.42 11.37
CA GLY A 680 10.31 14.38 10.36
C GLY A 680 11.32 15.42 10.86
N GLN A 681 11.68 15.39 12.16
CA GLN A 681 12.69 16.31 12.71
C GLN A 681 14.08 15.96 12.16
N GLN A 682 14.74 16.91 11.53
CA GLN A 682 16.12 16.79 11.07
C GLN A 682 17.07 17.06 12.23
N ILE A 683 18.13 16.26 12.36
CA ILE A 683 19.08 16.33 13.47
C ILE A 683 20.50 16.20 12.90
N VAL A 684 21.31 17.25 13.09
CA VAL A 684 22.76 17.19 12.90
C VAL A 684 23.44 17.01 14.25
N SER A 685 24.27 15.97 14.39
CA SER A 685 25.13 15.74 15.55
C SER A 685 26.60 15.96 15.19
N LEU A 686 27.31 16.75 15.99
CA LEU A 686 28.74 17.06 15.84
C LEU A 686 29.48 16.49 17.08
N PRO A 687 30.31 15.44 16.93
CA PRO A 687 30.77 14.61 18.06
C PRO A 687 31.86 15.25 18.91
N THR A 688 32.58 16.24 18.38
CA THR A 688 33.66 16.95 19.08
C THR A 688 33.48 18.45 18.88
N LEU A 689 33.17 19.16 19.96
CA LEU A 689 33.00 20.61 19.92
C LEU A 689 34.33 21.37 19.85
N THR A 690 34.39 22.34 18.94
CA THR A 690 35.45 23.37 18.93
C THR A 690 34.85 24.73 19.33
N ALA A 691 35.65 25.58 19.97
CA ALA A 691 35.22 26.95 20.25
C ALA A 691 35.27 27.79 18.96
N GLY A 692 34.15 28.41 18.58
CA GLY A 692 34.02 29.09 17.29
C GLY A 692 32.60 29.56 17.01
N THR A 693 32.34 29.94 15.75
CA THR A 693 30.99 30.24 15.27
C THR A 693 30.64 29.25 14.17
N TYR A 694 29.67 28.39 14.46
CA TYR A 694 29.04 27.50 13.48
C TYR A 694 27.95 28.29 12.73
N ARG A 695 27.71 27.97 11.48
CA ARG A 695 26.65 28.57 10.64
C ARG A 695 25.55 27.54 10.42
N VAL A 696 24.30 27.95 10.58
CA VAL A 696 23.12 27.11 10.36
C VAL A 696 22.28 27.75 9.27
N VAL A 697 21.96 26.99 8.24
CA VAL A 697 21.10 27.39 7.12
C VAL A 697 19.84 26.54 7.13
N MET A 698 18.70 27.18 6.88
CA MET A 698 17.40 26.54 6.68
C MET A 698 16.90 26.95 5.30
N LEU A 699 16.62 25.95 4.46
CA LEU A 699 16.15 26.09 3.08
C LEU A 699 14.64 25.83 3.04
N GLY A 700 13.82 26.88 3.13
CA GLY A 700 12.37 26.79 3.28
C GLY A 700 11.68 26.15 2.09
N LYS A 701 11.12 24.94 2.26
CA LYS A 701 10.39 24.21 1.21
C LYS A 701 8.95 24.69 1.08
N GLU A 702 8.27 24.90 2.20
CA GLU A 702 6.89 25.38 2.23
C GLU A 702 6.69 26.59 3.15
N ASN A 703 5.56 27.25 2.99
CA ASN A 703 5.11 28.31 3.89
C ASN A 703 4.68 27.72 5.24
N GLY A 704 5.40 28.01 6.32
CA GLY A 704 5.14 27.38 7.62
C GLY A 704 5.82 28.04 8.79
N ASN A 705 5.82 27.33 9.91
CA ASN A 705 6.67 27.65 11.06
C ASN A 705 7.54 26.43 11.37
N GLY A 706 8.73 26.68 11.88
CA GLY A 706 9.61 25.66 12.40
C GLY A 706 10.30 26.10 13.70
N ILE A 707 11.03 25.17 14.30
CA ILE A 707 11.71 25.34 15.58
C ILE A 707 13.14 24.81 15.45
N LEU A 708 14.12 25.73 15.49
CA LEU A 708 15.53 25.40 15.59
C LEU A 708 15.89 25.24 17.07
N THR A 709 16.36 24.06 17.48
CA THR A 709 16.85 23.79 18.83
C THR A 709 18.28 23.29 18.78
N VAL A 710 19.19 23.96 19.48
CA VAL A 710 20.58 23.51 19.63
C VAL A 710 20.81 23.08 21.07
N ARG A 711 21.44 21.92 21.24
CA ARG A 711 21.81 21.32 22.52
C ARG A 711 23.31 21.08 22.56
N GLY A 712 23.98 21.60 23.58
CA GLY A 712 25.35 21.28 23.93
C GLY A 712 25.37 20.26 25.05
N HIS A 713 26.04 19.13 24.83
CA HIS A 713 26.02 17.95 25.68
C HIS A 713 27.39 17.66 26.29
N GLN A 714 27.38 16.91 27.39
CA GLN A 714 28.53 16.26 27.99
C GLN A 714 28.20 14.77 28.21
N GLY A 715 29.16 13.88 27.93
CA GLY A 715 28.95 12.44 28.01
C GLY A 715 27.78 11.96 27.13
N GLU A 716 27.01 10.97 27.59
CA GLU A 716 25.89 10.42 26.80
C GLU A 716 24.72 11.39 26.61
N CYS A 717 24.31 12.09 27.68
CA CYS A 717 23.00 12.75 27.74
C CYS A 717 22.96 14.07 28.56
N ASP A 718 24.06 14.52 29.18
CA ASP A 718 24.03 15.69 30.06
C ASP A 718 24.00 16.99 29.22
N ILE A 719 22.79 17.48 28.94
CA ILE A 719 22.56 18.75 28.25
C ILE A 719 23.03 19.90 29.15
N LEU A 720 24.27 20.36 28.94
CA LEU A 720 24.87 21.52 29.62
C LEU A 720 24.23 22.84 29.17
N SER A 721 23.77 22.91 27.93
CA SER A 721 23.13 24.10 27.37
C SER A 721 22.09 23.73 26.31
N GLN A 722 20.96 24.44 26.29
CA GLN A 722 19.99 24.40 25.19
C GLN A 722 19.49 25.81 24.90
N GLU A 723 19.44 26.18 23.63
CA GLU A 723 18.68 27.34 23.15
C GLU A 723 17.75 26.90 22.01
N THR A 724 16.60 27.57 21.91
CA THR A 724 15.55 27.29 20.93
C THR A 724 15.07 28.59 20.29
N LYS A 725 14.85 28.58 18.98
CA LYS A 725 14.34 29.70 18.17
C LYS A 725 13.12 29.25 17.37
N GLU A 726 12.05 30.04 17.44
CA GLU A 726 10.96 29.96 16.46
C GLU A 726 11.44 30.52 15.12
N VAL A 727 11.00 29.90 14.02
CA VAL A 727 11.40 30.24 12.65
C VAL A 727 10.12 30.34 11.82
N ASN A 728 9.88 31.46 11.16
CA ASN A 728 8.80 31.58 10.17
C ASN A 728 9.40 31.37 8.78
N LEU A 729 8.84 30.42 8.03
CA LEU A 729 9.35 29.97 6.73
C LEU A 729 8.40 30.37 5.61
N ILE A 730 8.98 30.71 4.47
CA ILE A 730 8.32 30.93 3.19
C ILE A 730 8.95 29.96 2.18
N ALA A 731 8.17 29.47 1.22
CA ALA A 731 8.70 28.61 0.15
C ALA A 731 9.85 29.31 -0.62
N HIS A 732 10.90 28.55 -0.92
CA HIS A 732 12.18 28.98 -1.52
C HIS A 732 12.94 30.07 -0.74
N GLN A 733 12.61 30.29 0.53
CA GLN A 733 13.33 31.26 1.37
C GLN A 733 14.54 30.63 2.07
N VAL A 734 15.73 31.17 1.81
CA VAL A 734 16.89 30.90 2.66
C VAL A 734 16.81 31.72 3.95
N LEU A 735 17.05 31.06 5.08
CA LEU A 735 17.32 31.68 6.38
C LEU A 735 18.65 31.18 6.94
N ARG A 736 19.41 32.08 7.57
CA ARG A 736 20.66 31.79 8.26
C ARG A 736 20.59 32.19 9.73
N SER A 737 21.15 31.36 10.59
CA SER A 737 21.58 31.73 11.93
C SER A 737 23.06 31.40 12.16
N LEU A 738 23.65 32.02 13.17
CA LEU A 738 25.00 31.75 13.67
C LEU A 738 24.88 31.20 15.09
N VAL A 739 25.62 30.13 15.35
CA VAL A 739 25.69 29.44 16.64
C VAL A 739 27.09 29.62 17.20
N SER A 740 27.24 30.49 18.19
CA SER A 740 28.51 30.79 18.84
C SER A 740 28.75 29.83 20.00
N VAL A 741 29.79 29.01 19.89
CA VAL A 741 30.22 28.04 20.91
C VAL A 741 31.44 28.60 21.66
N SER A 742 31.33 28.72 22.98
CA SER A 742 32.44 29.09 23.86
C SER A 742 32.67 28.02 24.91
N LEU A 743 33.95 27.78 25.24
CA LEU A 743 34.41 26.75 26.17
C LEU A 743 35.19 27.33 27.37
N GLU A 744 35.46 28.65 27.41
CA GLU A 744 36.36 29.27 28.39
C GLU A 744 35.91 29.13 29.86
N ASN A 745 34.62 28.88 30.10
CA ASN A 745 34.04 28.72 31.44
C ASN A 745 33.05 27.54 31.49
N GLY A 746 33.36 26.47 30.74
CA GLY A 746 32.40 25.41 30.40
C GLY A 746 31.64 25.71 29.11
N LEU A 747 30.82 24.76 28.65
CA LEU A 747 30.10 24.85 27.38
C LEU A 747 28.97 25.88 27.44
N ASN A 748 29.11 26.94 26.65
CA ASN A 748 28.09 27.96 26.45
C ASN A 748 27.80 28.14 24.95
N ILE A 749 26.53 28.02 24.58
CA ILE A 749 26.01 28.16 23.21
C ILE A 749 25.11 29.39 23.15
N VAL A 750 25.20 30.17 22.06
CA VAL A 750 24.32 31.31 21.77
C VAL A 750 23.91 31.30 20.31
N ILE A 751 22.60 31.33 20.03
CA ILE A 751 22.02 31.32 18.69
C ILE A 751 21.54 32.73 18.31
N THR A 752 21.94 33.24 17.16
CA THR A 752 21.37 34.50 16.64
C THR A 752 19.93 34.33 16.16
N GLU A 753 19.21 35.43 15.95
CA GLU A 753 17.88 35.33 15.33
C GLU A 753 17.98 34.86 13.86
N PRO A 754 17.30 33.77 13.46
CA PRO A 754 17.27 33.32 12.06
C PRO A 754 16.68 34.40 11.15
N LYS A 755 17.37 34.66 10.03
CA LYS A 755 16.98 35.70 9.07
C LYS A 755 17.57 35.40 7.70
N THR A 756 16.98 35.92 6.63
CA THR A 756 17.58 35.83 5.29
C THR A 756 19.00 36.39 5.30
N PRO A 757 19.97 35.73 4.65
CA PRO A 757 21.33 36.23 4.55
C PRO A 757 21.37 37.64 3.95
N ALA A 758 22.47 38.36 4.19
CA ALA A 758 22.64 39.72 3.70
C ALA A 758 24.12 40.01 3.46
N GLY A 759 24.39 40.76 2.39
CA GLY A 759 25.73 41.15 1.98
C GLY A 759 26.36 42.22 2.88
N PRO A 760 27.63 42.62 2.62
CA PRO A 760 28.35 43.60 3.42
C PRO A 760 27.74 45.02 3.46
N ASP A 761 26.82 45.32 2.55
CA ASP A 761 26.04 46.56 2.48
C ASP A 761 24.68 46.49 3.22
N GLY A 762 24.29 45.29 3.67
CA GLY A 762 23.01 45.01 4.34
C GLY A 762 21.85 44.68 3.39
N VAL A 763 22.09 44.50 2.09
CA VAL A 763 21.06 44.03 1.14
C VAL A 763 20.81 42.53 1.36
N PRO A 764 19.54 42.06 1.45
CA PRO A 764 19.24 40.64 1.55
C PRO A 764 19.67 39.86 0.31
N LEU A 765 20.19 38.66 0.52
CA LEU A 765 20.60 37.73 -0.54
C LEU A 765 19.66 36.52 -0.49
N CYS A 766 18.83 36.37 -1.52
CA CYS A 766 17.81 35.32 -1.54
C CYS A 766 18.33 33.95 -1.99
N TYR A 767 19.44 33.95 -2.74
CA TYR A 767 20.07 32.74 -3.29
C TYR A 767 21.45 32.44 -2.68
N ASP A 768 21.75 33.00 -1.49
CA ASP A 768 22.92 32.67 -0.66
C ASP A 768 22.65 31.33 0.06
N PHE A 769 22.57 30.25 -0.72
CA PHE A 769 22.14 28.91 -0.31
C PHE A 769 23.15 28.20 0.61
N ASP A 770 24.43 28.58 0.60
CA ASP A 770 25.39 28.15 1.62
C ASP A 770 25.46 29.11 2.83
N GLY A 771 24.95 30.33 2.69
CA GLY A 771 24.78 31.29 3.80
C GLY A 771 26.07 32.02 4.17
N ASP A 772 26.98 32.27 3.23
CA ASP A 772 28.28 32.91 3.44
C ASP A 772 28.20 34.44 3.51
N GLY A 773 27.17 35.05 2.91
CA GLY A 773 27.05 36.50 2.73
C GLY A 773 27.43 36.99 1.33
N LYS A 774 27.48 36.09 0.35
CA LYS A 774 27.61 36.34 -1.10
C LYS A 774 26.50 35.57 -1.84
N VAL A 775 26.45 35.74 -3.15
CA VAL A 775 25.83 34.77 -4.07
C VAL A 775 26.90 34.53 -5.13
N ASP A 776 27.50 33.35 -5.18
CA ASP A 776 28.56 33.04 -6.14
C ASP A 776 28.48 31.62 -6.74
N ASP A 777 29.62 31.01 -7.09
CA ASP A 777 29.64 29.76 -7.85
C ASP A 777 29.22 28.56 -6.98
N SER A 778 29.38 28.62 -5.64
CA SER A 778 28.90 27.56 -4.73
C SER A 778 27.36 27.45 -4.68
N ASP A 779 26.68 28.59 -4.79
CA ASP A 779 25.21 28.65 -4.82
C ASP A 779 24.66 28.13 -6.15
N ILE A 780 25.36 28.41 -7.26
CA ILE A 780 25.05 27.84 -8.57
C ILE A 780 25.27 26.32 -8.54
N GLU A 781 26.35 25.84 -7.89
CA GLU A 781 26.68 24.41 -7.79
C GLU A 781 25.52 23.62 -7.15
N LYS A 782 24.95 24.12 -6.04
CA LYS A 782 23.82 23.49 -5.31
C LYS A 782 22.54 23.29 -6.12
N VAL A 783 22.25 24.15 -7.09
CA VAL A 783 21.12 23.96 -8.02
C VAL A 783 21.55 23.03 -9.17
N SER A 784 22.73 23.26 -9.74
CA SER A 784 23.23 22.50 -10.89
C SER A 784 23.50 21.02 -10.61
N SER A 785 23.71 20.64 -9.35
CA SER A 785 23.84 19.24 -8.94
C SER A 785 22.54 18.44 -9.06
N ARG A 786 21.41 19.10 -9.29
CA ARG A 786 20.05 18.51 -9.44
C ARG A 786 19.47 18.71 -10.85
N TRP A 787 20.33 19.09 -11.80
CA TRP A 787 19.92 19.46 -13.15
C TRP A 787 19.28 18.29 -13.92
N ASN A 788 18.12 18.55 -14.54
CA ASN A 788 17.21 17.60 -15.19
C ASN A 788 16.36 16.74 -14.24
N ALA A 789 16.40 16.91 -12.91
CA ALA A 789 15.53 16.15 -12.02
C ALA A 789 14.09 16.67 -12.05
N SER A 790 13.12 15.77 -12.07
CA SER A 790 11.67 16.02 -12.17
C SER A 790 10.95 15.48 -10.93
N GLU A 791 9.74 15.96 -10.63
CA GLU A 791 8.95 15.44 -9.51
C GLU A 791 8.75 13.91 -9.62
N GLY A 792 9.37 13.16 -8.70
CA GLY A 792 9.42 11.70 -8.69
C GLY A 792 10.84 11.11 -8.84
N ASP A 793 11.80 11.85 -9.39
CA ASP A 793 13.20 11.42 -9.49
C ASP A 793 13.90 11.42 -8.12
N GLN A 794 14.85 10.49 -7.91
CA GLN A 794 15.59 10.36 -6.65
C GLN A 794 16.39 11.63 -6.26
N ASP A 795 16.89 12.37 -7.26
CA ASP A 795 17.68 13.59 -7.07
C ASP A 795 16.83 14.88 -7.05
N TYR A 796 15.51 14.77 -7.21
CA TYR A 796 14.59 15.91 -7.19
C TYR A 796 14.40 16.45 -5.78
N ASP A 797 14.35 17.78 -5.66
CA ASP A 797 14.30 18.46 -4.37
C ASP A 797 13.56 19.79 -4.51
N VAL A 798 12.29 19.81 -4.08
CA VAL A 798 11.32 20.92 -4.23
C VAL A 798 11.79 22.29 -3.72
N PHE A 799 12.88 22.37 -2.95
CA PHE A 799 13.47 23.67 -2.63
C PHE A 799 14.08 24.36 -3.88
N TYR A 800 14.64 23.58 -4.80
CA TYR A 800 15.43 24.03 -5.95
C TYR A 800 14.65 24.11 -7.27
N ASP A 801 13.41 23.62 -7.32
CA ASP A 801 12.39 24.07 -8.28
C ASP A 801 11.95 25.48 -7.83
N LEU A 802 12.44 26.52 -8.50
CA LEU A 802 12.28 27.93 -8.08
C LEU A 802 11.14 28.65 -8.79
N ASP A 803 10.57 28.10 -9.87
CA ASP A 803 9.38 28.65 -10.52
C ASP A 803 8.11 27.79 -10.38
N GLY A 804 8.24 26.55 -9.90
CA GLY A 804 7.15 25.69 -9.44
C GLY A 804 6.50 24.85 -10.54
N ASP A 805 7.27 24.46 -11.57
CA ASP A 805 6.78 23.65 -12.69
C ASP A 805 6.99 22.14 -12.55
N GLY A 806 7.73 21.71 -11.51
CA GLY A 806 8.04 20.31 -11.23
C GLY A 806 9.32 19.77 -11.87
N TYR A 807 10.16 20.63 -12.47
CA TYR A 807 11.39 20.21 -13.16
C TYR A 807 12.57 21.19 -12.96
N ILE A 808 13.65 20.72 -12.35
CA ILE A 808 14.84 21.53 -12.06
C ILE A 808 15.69 21.69 -13.32
N GLY A 809 15.66 22.88 -13.91
CA GLY A 809 16.23 23.18 -15.22
C GLY A 809 16.95 24.53 -15.32
N ILE A 810 16.90 25.11 -16.53
CA ILE A 810 17.60 26.39 -16.82
C ILE A 810 16.93 27.59 -16.13
N LEU A 811 15.61 27.51 -15.87
CA LEU A 811 14.83 28.61 -15.34
C LEU A 811 15.14 28.87 -13.86
N ASP A 812 15.57 27.85 -13.12
CA ASP A 812 15.98 27.91 -11.71
C ASP A 812 17.40 28.45 -11.54
N ILE A 813 18.31 28.06 -12.43
CA ILE A 813 19.70 28.54 -12.40
C ILE A 813 19.80 30.01 -12.82
N MET A 814 18.98 30.48 -13.77
CA MET A 814 19.07 31.84 -14.29
C MET A 814 18.89 32.95 -13.23
N PRO A 815 17.94 32.88 -12.28
CA PRO A 815 17.83 33.80 -11.15
C PRO A 815 19.10 33.88 -10.29
N VAL A 816 19.70 32.74 -9.95
CA VAL A 816 20.93 32.67 -9.14
C VAL A 816 22.07 33.36 -9.86
N VAL A 817 22.36 32.95 -11.11
CA VAL A 817 23.39 33.55 -11.97
C VAL A 817 23.17 35.05 -12.16
N SER A 818 21.91 35.52 -12.22
CA SER A 818 21.59 36.95 -12.33
C SER A 818 21.94 37.76 -11.07
N GLN A 819 22.04 37.14 -9.90
CA GLN A 819 22.48 37.78 -8.65
C GLN A 819 23.99 37.62 -8.39
N CYS A 820 24.63 36.53 -8.87
CA CYS A 820 26.09 36.42 -8.95
C CYS A 820 26.71 37.49 -9.89
N SER A 821 25.91 38.06 -10.79
CA SER A 821 26.32 39.03 -11.82
C SER A 821 26.61 40.44 -11.29
N VAL A 822 27.66 40.59 -10.47
CA VAL A 822 28.22 41.89 -10.08
C VAL A 822 28.90 42.59 -11.28
N PRO A 823 28.62 43.87 -11.56
CA PRO A 823 29.20 44.63 -12.68
C PRO A 823 30.59 45.24 -12.43
#